data_AF-A0A1F7NVJ4-F1
#
_entry.id   AF-A0A1F7NVJ4-F1
#
_cell.length_a   1.000
_cell.length_b   1.000
_cell.length_c   1.000
_cell.angle_alpha   90.00
_cell.angle_beta   90.00
_cell.angle_gamma   90.00
#
_symmetry.space_group_name_H-M   'P 1'
#
loop_
_entity.id
_entity.type
_entity.pdbx_description
1 polymer ?
#
loop_
_entity_poly.entity_id
_entity_poly.type
_entity_poly.pdbx_seq_one_letter_code
_entity_poly.pdbx_strand_id
1 'polypeptide(L)'
;MNFLSPLAFALFGLAVPLVLLYFLKVRRQERRVSSLLLWAPMLRDREASAFFQRLQRDPLLILQVLALLALSLALARPVATVMGDGGRRVVVVLDTSASMRARDVSPSRFDAARAQAAQLVRRLPEGAEVMVIESGVQPRVAAALGRDRERAVAALGAARVHDLPDRLPEAVRTARALVGDDPRAEIHVFTDGAFPTAQAEAVGDPRVRWVGIGRRSHNVGITNLSVRRTYAGAFDHQAFVSLVNYTSEAQAFGFTLEVDGRMIAEKDVTLEPSVRRSVVLPFSHAGGGQVTARLRIRDDFPVDDVAYAILPPPRKIAVLLVSPGNLFLEKVLRTDPQVAVEVRTPEQYQGGMDEADVVVLDSVTPPRIGPGRFVLVNTVPPDVPLEVLGRIEQPTIMDWDRNHPVMRHVEFAKVAIEDAMRLRPLAAGRPLVEAVGGPLIYALEEPDRKALVVGFDLFRTDFPLRVAFPLILSNGLRWLHPAGLDQSSLQLATGQPILLPVPHGVDTVKVTTPGGRVVRAHVTRGVVSFTETDEVGIYTLGMAHGELKVAVNLTDADESNLAPRPLPAAAGAGAAAAVPMAIQRELWPLLVALAALLLVVEGLLYWRRQTASRLRLPPSLGDRWALALRGALVLVLCLTLVRPAVPRWVDRMNVTFLLDVSDSVSFAARERAYRFVADAVRSMKPGDHSGVIAFGAHAAVDQPLGLRPAAERPKAQVDARGTNIFQAIQLALAMAPPGQANRIVLLTDGRQNAGNALAGAQAAKNVGVDIHYVAAPLTFTQEVVAEGMVLPQEVKYGEPFQAKVVVWSHRDTPGRVSLFRNGTFLGSQMVRLTAGKNVFSYRQALDTSGIHVYQAAIEVEGDTIEENNRAIGTVVVRGRPQVLLADKDRGHAQSLAAALRSQNIEVTVVEPNGIPKDLAGLQKYDGVVLANVSSLKMTRAQMGNVRDYVREQGGGLLMVGGEESFGLGGYYRTPIEEALPVTMDVKQKVEIPSLAVVLSIDRSGSMA
;
A
#
# COMPACT_ATOMS: atom_id res chain seq x y z
N MET A 1 19.18 26.45 49.49
CA MET A 1 18.15 25.47 49.91
C MET A 1 16.84 26.23 49.93
N ASN A 2 15.89 25.89 49.06
CA ASN A 2 14.60 26.59 48.93
C ASN A 2 13.48 25.73 49.50
N PHE A 3 12.40 26.37 49.97
CA PHE A 3 11.19 25.69 50.45
C PHE A 3 10.06 25.92 49.46
N LEU A 4 9.44 24.85 48.95
CA LEU A 4 8.34 24.97 47.98
C LEU A 4 7.03 25.40 48.64
N SER A 5 6.88 25.15 49.95
CA SER A 5 5.65 25.41 50.72
C SER A 5 5.96 26.05 52.08
N PRO A 6 6.50 27.29 52.11
CA PRO A 6 6.93 27.94 53.36
C PRO A 6 5.80 28.13 54.37
N LEU A 7 4.54 28.19 53.94
CA LEU A 7 3.37 28.27 54.83
C LEU A 7 3.24 27.04 55.76
N ALA A 8 3.85 25.91 55.41
CA ALA A 8 3.83 24.70 56.25
C ALA A 8 4.52 24.88 57.61
N PHE A 9 5.42 25.87 57.76
CA PHE A 9 6.01 26.18 59.06
C PHE A 9 4.98 26.62 60.10
N ALA A 10 3.84 27.17 59.68
CA ALA A 10 2.74 27.51 60.58
C ALA A 10 2.19 26.29 61.35
N LEU A 11 2.28 25.08 60.77
CA LEU A 11 1.86 23.84 61.42
C LEU A 11 2.73 23.46 62.62
N PHE A 12 3.96 23.98 62.72
CA PHE A 12 4.77 23.83 63.93
C PHE A 12 4.14 24.53 65.14
N GLY A 13 3.22 25.49 64.92
CA GLY A 13 2.39 26.08 65.97
C GLY A 13 1.59 25.06 66.78
N LEU A 14 1.35 23.84 66.25
CA LEU A 14 0.76 22.72 66.98
C LEU A 14 1.62 22.22 68.15
N ALA A 15 2.89 22.64 68.24
CA ALA A 15 3.73 22.39 69.42
C ALA A 15 3.19 23.10 70.66
N VAL A 16 2.55 24.27 70.51
CA VAL A 16 2.00 25.05 71.62
C VAL A 16 0.88 24.30 72.36
N PRO A 17 -0.20 23.82 71.71
CA PRO A 17 -1.22 23.02 72.38
C PRO A 17 -0.67 21.68 72.88
N LEU A 18 0.30 21.06 72.19
CA LEU A 18 0.95 19.82 72.65
C LEU A 18 1.64 20.02 74.01
N VAL A 19 2.43 21.09 74.13
CA VAL A 19 3.11 21.47 75.38
C VAL A 19 2.10 21.87 76.45
N LEU A 20 1.04 22.61 76.08
CA LEU A 20 -0.04 23.00 76.99
C LEU A 20 -0.80 21.79 77.57
N LEU A 21 -1.10 20.79 76.73
CA LEU A 21 -1.73 19.52 77.14
C LEU A 21 -0.82 18.69 78.05
N TYR A 22 0.50 18.73 77.83
CA TYR A 22 1.47 18.11 78.74
C TYR A 22 1.41 18.75 80.14
N PHE A 23 1.26 20.08 80.21
CA PHE A 23 1.15 20.81 81.47
C PHE A 23 -0.18 20.61 82.19
N LEU A 24 -1.30 20.55 81.45
CA LEU A 24 -2.64 20.33 82.02
C LEU A 24 -2.78 18.93 82.66
N LYS A 25 -1.91 17.99 82.31
CA LYS A 25 -1.89 16.62 82.86
C LYS A 25 -1.16 16.55 84.20
N VAL A 26 -1.61 17.33 85.19
CA VAL A 26 -1.11 17.20 86.57
C VAL A 26 -1.70 15.94 87.20
N ARG A 27 -0.97 14.82 87.14
CA ARG A 27 -1.31 13.63 87.94
C ARG A 27 -0.99 13.90 89.41
N ARG A 28 -2.00 14.28 90.19
CA ARG A 28 -1.91 14.28 91.65
C ARG A 28 -1.98 12.83 92.13
N GLN A 29 -0.93 12.35 92.77
CA GLN A 29 -0.99 11.07 93.47
C GLN A 29 -1.63 11.32 94.84
N GLU A 30 -2.85 10.83 95.04
CA GLU A 30 -3.45 10.78 96.36
C GLU A 30 -2.69 9.76 97.20
N ARG A 31 -2.02 10.25 98.26
CA ARG A 31 -1.45 9.40 99.29
C ARG A 31 -2.15 9.69 100.60
N ARG A 32 -2.74 8.66 101.20
CA ARG A 32 -3.25 8.74 102.57
C ARG A 32 -2.08 8.90 103.52
N VAL A 33 -2.10 9.98 104.30
CA VAL A 33 -1.14 10.26 105.37
C VAL A 33 -1.88 10.43 106.68
N SER A 34 -1.20 10.13 107.79
CA SER A 34 -1.81 10.04 109.12
C SER A 34 -2.23 11.39 109.70
N SER A 35 -1.66 12.52 109.23
CA SER A 35 -2.05 13.88 109.63
C SER A 35 -1.63 14.92 108.59
N LEU A 36 -2.50 15.91 108.32
CA LEU A 36 -2.22 17.05 107.42
C LEU A 36 -1.46 18.19 108.11
N LEU A 37 -1.42 18.23 109.45
CA LEU A 37 -0.78 19.30 110.23
C LEU A 37 0.74 19.40 109.97
N LEU A 38 1.41 18.26 109.74
CA LEU A 38 2.84 18.20 109.41
C LEU A 38 3.17 18.68 107.98
N TRP A 39 2.16 18.79 107.11
CA TRP A 39 2.33 19.20 105.72
C TRP A 39 1.91 20.64 105.46
N ALA A 40 1.26 21.30 106.44
CA ALA A 40 0.83 22.70 106.36
C ALA A 40 1.99 23.69 106.10
N PRO A 41 3.21 23.52 106.66
CA PRO A 41 4.34 24.40 106.35
C PRO A 41 4.97 24.12 104.97
N MET A 42 4.86 22.89 104.45
CA MET A 42 5.44 22.50 103.16
C MET A 42 4.56 22.84 101.95
N LEU A 43 3.31 23.25 102.17
CA LEU A 43 2.40 23.68 101.10
C LEU A 43 2.63 25.13 100.64
N ARG A 44 3.48 25.90 101.33
CA ARG A 44 3.78 27.31 100.98
C ARG A 44 5.06 27.53 100.18
N ASP A 45 5.91 26.53 99.99
CA ASP A 45 7.08 26.65 99.11
C ASP A 45 6.90 25.82 97.85
N ARG A 46 6.17 26.38 96.86
CA ARG A 46 6.30 25.92 95.47
C ARG A 46 5.75 26.89 94.44
N GLU A 47 6.28 28.10 94.43
CA GLU A 47 6.08 29.02 93.30
C GLU A 47 7.41 29.35 92.62
N ALA A 48 7.35 29.36 91.28
CA ALA A 48 8.25 29.99 90.31
C ALA A 48 9.48 29.25 89.70
N SER A 49 9.94 28.06 90.13
CA SER A 49 11.11 27.41 89.47
C SER A 49 10.95 25.96 89.00
N ALA A 50 9.82 25.30 89.31
CA ALA A 50 9.51 23.97 88.75
C ALA A 50 8.98 24.00 87.29
N PHE A 51 8.63 25.18 86.79
CA PHE A 51 8.01 25.40 85.47
C PHE A 51 8.95 25.00 84.33
N PHE A 52 10.19 25.50 84.32
CA PHE A 52 11.18 25.19 83.27
C PHE A 52 11.98 23.89 83.53
N GLN A 53 12.25 23.52 84.79
CA GLN A 53 13.06 22.33 85.09
C GLN A 53 12.37 21.00 84.75
N ARG A 54 11.02 20.94 84.77
CA ARG A 54 10.28 19.73 84.37
C ARG A 54 10.16 19.58 82.86
N LEU A 55 10.16 20.69 82.12
CA LEU A 55 10.12 20.67 80.65
C LEU A 55 11.38 20.01 80.06
N GLN A 56 12.53 20.19 80.71
CA GLN A 56 13.83 19.62 80.27
C GLN A 56 14.01 18.12 80.56
N ARG A 57 13.13 17.48 81.33
CA ARG A 57 13.38 16.11 81.85
C ARG A 57 12.45 15.03 81.33
N ASP A 58 11.47 15.34 80.48
CA ASP A 58 10.64 14.30 79.85
C ASP A 58 11.10 14.01 78.41
N PRO A 59 11.82 12.89 78.18
CA PRO A 59 12.32 12.54 76.86
C PRO A 59 11.20 12.29 75.84
N LEU A 60 9.98 11.94 76.29
CA LEU A 60 8.86 11.72 75.37
C LEU A 60 8.36 13.02 74.75
N LEU A 61 8.24 14.09 75.54
CA LEU A 61 7.80 15.40 75.02
C LEU A 61 8.83 15.96 74.03
N ILE A 62 10.12 15.82 74.33
CA ILE A 62 11.21 16.25 73.45
C ILE A 62 11.13 15.50 72.10
N LEU A 63 10.94 14.18 72.12
CA LEU A 63 10.80 13.38 70.90
C LEU A 63 9.56 13.75 70.08
N GLN A 64 8.42 14.05 70.74
CA GLN A 64 7.20 14.48 70.05
C GLN A 64 7.36 15.85 69.37
N VAL A 65 8.00 16.81 70.05
CA VAL A 65 8.29 18.13 69.48
C VAL A 65 9.28 18.02 68.32
N LEU A 66 10.31 17.17 68.44
CA LEU A 66 11.25 16.91 67.34
C LEU A 66 10.59 16.20 66.16
N ALA A 67 9.68 15.26 66.40
CA ALA A 67 8.91 14.61 65.33
C ALA A 67 7.98 15.59 64.62
N LEU A 68 7.29 16.47 65.36
CA LEU A 68 6.45 17.51 64.79
C LEU A 68 7.27 18.54 64.00
N LEU A 69 8.46 18.89 64.50
CA LEU A 69 9.42 19.73 63.77
C LEU A 69 9.82 19.05 62.45
N ALA A 70 10.24 17.78 62.48
CA ALA A 70 10.60 17.03 61.28
C ALA A 70 9.43 16.93 60.27
N LEU A 71 8.18 16.74 60.73
CA LEU A 71 6.99 16.74 59.87
C LEU A 71 6.70 18.11 59.27
N SER A 72 6.81 19.18 60.06
CA SER A 72 6.61 20.55 59.57
C SER A 72 7.66 20.92 58.52
N LEU A 73 8.93 20.55 58.73
CA LEU A 73 9.98 20.66 57.72
C LEU A 73 9.69 19.78 56.50
N ALA A 74 9.21 18.55 56.66
CA ALA A 74 8.84 17.70 55.53
C ALA A 74 7.73 18.35 54.67
N LEU A 75 6.70 18.89 55.32
CA LEU A 75 5.60 19.60 54.67
C LEU A 75 6.03 20.92 54.02
N ALA A 76 7.09 21.56 54.52
CA ALA A 76 7.70 22.73 53.88
C ALA A 76 8.49 22.39 52.60
N ARG A 77 8.66 21.10 52.31
CA ARG A 77 9.33 20.55 51.12
C ARG A 77 10.66 21.26 50.83
N PRO A 78 11.67 21.14 51.73
CA PRO A 78 13.00 21.65 51.50
C PRO A 78 13.61 20.96 50.29
N VAL A 79 14.19 21.78 49.43
CA VAL A 79 14.78 21.35 48.17
C VAL A 79 16.26 21.67 48.21
N ALA A 80 17.07 20.62 48.02
CA ALA A 80 18.49 20.76 47.72
C ALA A 80 18.65 20.85 46.20
N THR A 81 19.37 21.86 45.76
CA THR A 81 19.82 21.94 44.37
C THR A 81 21.05 21.06 44.22
N VAL A 82 20.91 19.94 43.53
CA VAL A 82 22.01 19.03 43.21
C VAL A 82 22.30 19.17 41.72
N MET A 83 23.58 19.31 41.35
CA MET A 83 23.95 19.25 39.94
C MET A 83 23.80 17.79 39.46
N GLY A 84 22.96 17.58 38.45
CA GLY A 84 22.74 16.26 37.89
C GLY A 84 22.52 16.27 36.39
N ASP A 85 22.76 15.12 35.75
CA ASP A 85 22.70 14.89 34.30
C ASP A 85 21.27 14.71 33.74
N GLY A 86 20.25 15.11 34.53
CA GLY A 86 18.83 14.78 34.34
C GLY A 86 18.10 15.52 33.21
N GLY A 87 18.82 15.97 32.18
CA GLY A 87 18.27 16.63 31.00
C GLY A 87 18.27 15.78 29.72
N ARG A 88 18.79 14.55 29.76
CA ARG A 88 18.88 13.69 28.56
C ARG A 88 17.53 13.13 28.17
N ARG A 89 17.18 13.30 26.89
CA ARG A 89 16.00 12.68 26.26
C ARG A 89 16.48 11.55 25.36
N VAL A 90 16.10 10.33 25.69
CA VAL A 90 16.55 9.14 24.95
C VAL A 90 15.36 8.55 24.23
N VAL A 91 15.44 8.52 22.90
CA VAL A 91 14.48 7.81 22.07
C VAL A 91 15.09 6.50 21.66
N VAL A 92 14.39 5.41 21.94
CA VAL A 92 14.76 4.07 21.50
C VAL A 92 13.86 3.72 20.32
N VAL A 93 14.46 3.55 19.15
CA VAL A 93 13.79 3.02 17.96
C VAL A 93 14.18 1.55 17.83
N LEU A 94 13.18 0.67 17.91
CA LEU A 94 13.36 -0.77 17.80
C LEU A 94 12.88 -1.22 16.43
N ASP A 95 13.79 -1.84 15.67
CA ASP A 95 13.44 -2.52 14.44
C ASP A 95 12.65 -3.80 14.72
N THR A 96 11.52 -3.95 14.04
CA THR A 96 10.55 -5.04 14.18
C THR A 96 10.31 -5.77 12.86
N SER A 97 11.15 -5.52 11.86
CA SER A 97 11.12 -6.14 10.54
C SER A 97 11.30 -7.65 10.59
N ALA A 98 11.02 -8.31 9.47
CA ALA A 98 11.13 -9.75 9.34
C ALA A 98 12.58 -10.22 9.54
N SER A 99 13.57 -9.52 9.00
CA SER A 99 15.01 -9.83 9.12
C SER A 99 15.49 -9.93 10.57
N MET A 100 14.83 -9.19 11.49
CA MET A 100 15.11 -9.27 12.93
C MET A 100 14.70 -10.62 13.57
N ARG A 101 13.95 -11.48 12.87
CA ARG A 101 13.70 -12.88 13.29
C ARG A 101 14.87 -13.81 13.02
N ALA A 102 15.89 -13.38 12.28
CA ALA A 102 17.05 -14.20 11.98
C ALA A 102 17.74 -14.72 13.26
N ARG A 103 18.28 -15.94 13.16
CA ARG A 103 18.83 -16.73 14.28
C ARG A 103 20.36 -16.78 14.32
N ASP A 104 21.03 -15.93 13.54
CA ASP A 104 22.49 -15.78 13.58
C ASP A 104 23.00 -15.25 14.94
N VAL A 105 22.12 -14.65 15.74
CA VAL A 105 22.31 -14.33 17.15
C VAL A 105 21.26 -15.07 17.98
N SER A 106 21.69 -15.74 19.05
CA SER A 106 20.78 -16.50 19.92
C SER A 106 20.04 -15.60 20.92
N PRO A 107 18.72 -15.78 21.14
CA PRO A 107 17.82 -16.68 20.39
C PRO A 107 17.36 -16.11 19.04
N SER A 108 17.29 -14.79 18.89
CA SER A 108 17.07 -14.08 17.61
C SER A 108 17.74 -12.70 17.63
N ARG A 109 17.92 -12.04 16.47
CA ARG A 109 18.38 -10.65 16.39
C ARG A 109 17.47 -9.70 17.18
N PHE A 110 16.14 -9.85 17.07
CA PHE A 110 15.16 -9.05 17.79
C PHE A 110 15.29 -9.19 19.31
N ASP A 111 15.48 -10.41 19.80
CA ASP A 111 15.65 -10.65 21.24
C ASP A 111 16.93 -10.01 21.77
N ALA A 112 18.02 -10.05 20.99
CA ALA A 112 19.25 -9.35 21.31
C ALA A 112 19.05 -7.83 21.30
N ALA A 113 18.31 -7.29 20.33
CA ALA A 113 17.96 -5.87 20.25
C ALA A 113 17.20 -5.39 21.48
N ARG A 114 16.12 -6.11 21.81
CA ARG A 114 15.27 -5.84 22.97
C ARG A 114 16.06 -5.91 24.27
N ALA A 115 16.94 -6.89 24.43
CA ALA A 115 17.79 -7.01 25.62
C ALA A 115 18.79 -5.85 25.75
N GLN A 116 19.46 -5.46 24.66
CA GLN A 116 20.39 -4.33 24.66
C GLN A 116 19.68 -2.99 24.90
N ALA A 117 18.53 -2.77 24.27
CA ALA A 117 17.68 -1.59 24.49
C ALA A 117 17.23 -1.50 25.96
N ALA A 118 16.77 -2.60 26.55
CA ALA A 118 16.37 -2.63 27.96
C ALA A 118 17.56 -2.37 28.90
N GLN A 119 18.75 -2.87 28.57
CA GLN A 119 19.98 -2.56 29.34
C GLN A 119 20.38 -1.09 29.23
N LEU A 120 20.26 -0.48 28.05
CA LEU A 120 20.50 0.96 27.85
C LEU A 120 19.58 1.78 28.76
N VAL A 121 18.27 1.52 28.71
CA VAL A 121 17.26 2.25 29.51
C VAL A 121 17.52 2.09 31.01
N ARG A 122 17.93 0.90 31.48
CA ARG A 122 18.25 0.65 32.89
C ARG A 122 19.50 1.41 33.38
N ARG A 123 20.47 1.67 32.51
CA ARG A 123 21.74 2.36 32.84
C ARG A 123 21.64 3.88 32.86
N LEU A 124 20.54 4.47 32.39
CA LEU A 124 20.39 5.93 32.35
C LEU A 124 20.39 6.56 33.76
N PRO A 125 20.81 7.83 33.92
CA PRO A 125 20.83 8.56 35.20
C PRO A 125 19.43 9.04 35.65
N GLU A 126 19.15 9.00 36.97
CA GLU A 126 17.82 9.35 37.53
C GLU A 126 17.37 10.73 37.02
N GLY A 127 16.24 10.80 36.31
CA GLY A 127 15.72 12.01 35.68
C GLY A 127 15.69 12.00 34.16
N ALA A 128 16.38 11.08 33.47
CA ALA A 128 16.30 10.92 32.02
C ALA A 128 14.86 10.61 31.54
N GLU A 129 14.45 11.23 30.44
CA GLU A 129 13.17 10.97 29.78
C GLU A 129 13.38 9.97 28.64
N VAL A 130 12.58 8.91 28.61
CA VAL A 130 12.70 7.81 27.64
C VAL A 130 11.43 7.70 26.82
N MET A 131 11.60 7.54 25.51
CA MET A 131 10.54 7.22 24.56
C MET A 131 10.90 5.93 23.81
N VAL A 132 9.93 5.08 23.53
CA VAL A 132 10.12 3.82 22.78
C VAL A 132 9.22 3.83 21.55
N ILE A 133 9.82 3.60 20.39
CA ILE A 133 9.17 3.55 19.07
C ILE A 133 9.49 2.20 18.43
N GLU A 134 8.48 1.50 17.95
CA GLU A 134 8.59 0.28 17.13
C GLU A 134 8.45 0.65 15.65
N SER A 135 9.25 0.07 14.75
CA SER A 135 9.23 0.42 13.32
C SER A 135 7.92 0.02 12.61
N GLY A 136 7.51 -1.25 12.70
CA GLY A 136 6.27 -1.85 12.19
C GLY A 136 5.94 -1.54 10.72
N VAL A 137 4.71 -1.88 10.27
CA VAL A 137 4.15 -1.29 9.03
C VAL A 137 4.00 0.22 9.19
N GLN A 138 3.71 0.65 10.41
CA GLN A 138 3.56 2.02 10.83
C GLN A 138 4.32 2.21 12.16
N PRO A 139 5.15 3.26 12.27
CA PRO A 139 5.86 3.54 13.51
C PRO A 139 4.89 3.71 14.67
N ARG A 140 5.06 2.90 15.72
CA ARG A 140 4.20 2.93 16.89
C ARG A 140 4.97 3.44 18.09
N VAL A 141 4.47 4.50 18.73
CA VAL A 141 5.00 4.97 20.01
C VAL A 141 4.50 4.06 21.13
N ALA A 142 5.27 3.01 21.43
CA ALA A 142 4.95 2.01 22.46
C ALA A 142 5.00 2.61 23.89
N ALA A 143 5.93 3.55 24.12
CA ALA A 143 5.97 4.36 25.34
C ALA A 143 6.27 5.81 24.99
N ALA A 144 5.36 6.72 25.37
CA ALA A 144 5.56 8.15 25.20
C ALA A 144 6.71 8.67 26.07
N LEU A 145 7.33 9.78 25.65
CA LEU A 145 8.45 10.40 26.34
C LEU A 145 8.10 10.71 27.81
N GLY A 146 8.82 10.09 28.74
CA GLY A 146 8.57 10.28 30.17
C GLY A 146 9.68 9.73 31.07
N ARG A 147 9.60 10.04 32.36
CA ARG A 147 10.61 9.64 33.37
C ARG A 147 10.37 8.26 33.98
N ASP A 148 9.23 7.65 33.65
CA ASP A 148 8.84 6.32 34.11
C ASP A 148 9.58 5.25 33.30
N ARG A 149 10.69 4.77 33.85
CA ARG A 149 11.52 3.75 33.21
C ARG A 149 10.87 2.39 33.21
N GLU A 150 10.06 2.06 34.21
CA GLU A 150 9.39 0.77 34.27
C GLU A 150 8.40 0.66 33.12
N ARG A 151 7.69 1.74 32.79
CA ARG A 151 6.84 1.81 31.61
C ARG A 151 7.61 1.62 30.30
N ALA A 152 8.78 2.25 30.14
CA ALA A 152 9.61 2.08 28.96
C ALA A 152 10.16 0.64 28.83
N VAL A 153 10.62 0.05 29.94
CA VAL A 153 11.10 -1.34 29.98
C VAL A 153 9.96 -2.33 29.75
N ALA A 154 8.77 -2.07 30.28
CA ALA A 154 7.58 -2.89 30.04
C ALA A 154 7.15 -2.83 28.57
N ALA A 155 7.20 -1.63 27.94
CA ALA A 155 6.94 -1.48 26.51
C ALA A 155 7.95 -2.28 25.66
N LEU A 156 9.25 -2.17 25.96
CA LEU A 156 10.27 -2.99 25.29
C LEU A 156 10.03 -4.49 25.49
N GLY A 157 9.58 -4.92 26.68
CA GLY A 157 9.25 -6.32 26.95
C GLY A 157 8.03 -6.82 26.16
N ALA A 158 7.04 -5.95 25.93
CA ALA A 158 5.82 -6.24 25.20
C ALA A 158 5.99 -6.20 23.67
N ALA A 159 7.03 -5.53 23.18
CA ALA A 159 7.35 -5.42 21.76
C ALA A 159 7.51 -6.80 21.11
N ARG A 160 7.02 -6.94 19.87
CA ARG A 160 7.05 -8.16 19.08
C ARG A 160 7.66 -7.89 17.72
N VAL A 161 8.31 -8.91 17.18
CA VAL A 161 8.81 -8.91 15.81
C VAL A 161 7.70 -9.42 14.88
N HIS A 162 7.56 -8.78 13.73
CA HIS A 162 6.51 -9.07 12.75
C HIS A 162 7.15 -9.56 11.46
N ASP A 163 6.41 -10.30 10.63
CA ASP A 163 6.90 -10.72 9.32
C ASP A 163 6.63 -9.59 8.32
N LEU A 164 7.26 -8.43 8.50
CA LEU A 164 6.99 -7.22 7.74
C LEU A 164 8.26 -6.68 7.07
N PRO A 165 8.14 -5.99 5.92
CA PRO A 165 9.24 -5.20 5.38
C PRO A 165 9.65 -4.06 6.31
N ASP A 166 10.93 -3.70 6.28
CA ASP A 166 11.45 -2.60 7.07
C ASP A 166 10.83 -1.24 6.67
N ARG A 167 10.58 -0.44 7.70
CA ARG A 167 10.11 0.96 7.66
C ARG A 167 10.88 1.81 8.67
N LEU A 168 12.14 1.49 8.90
CA LEU A 168 13.00 2.22 9.83
C LEU A 168 13.13 3.71 9.50
N PRO A 169 13.24 4.14 8.22
CA PRO A 169 13.29 5.57 7.90
C PRO A 169 12.07 6.33 8.40
N GLU A 170 10.86 5.76 8.29
CA GLU A 170 9.62 6.33 8.84
C GLU A 170 9.68 6.45 10.37
N ALA A 171 10.21 5.42 11.04
CA ALA A 171 10.34 5.39 12.49
C ALA A 171 11.33 6.43 13.00
N VAL A 172 12.47 6.59 12.33
CA VAL A 172 13.47 7.62 12.66
C VAL A 172 12.94 9.02 12.35
N ARG A 173 12.22 9.22 11.23
CA ARG A 173 11.54 10.51 10.95
C ARG A 173 10.52 10.85 12.03
N THR A 174 9.75 9.87 12.49
CA THR A 174 8.79 10.04 13.60
C THR A 174 9.52 10.41 14.90
N ALA A 175 10.61 9.72 15.22
CA ALA A 175 11.45 10.03 16.38
C ALA A 175 11.97 11.47 16.35
N ARG A 176 12.48 11.93 15.19
CA ARG A 176 12.96 13.31 15.00
C ARG A 176 11.83 14.33 15.15
N ALA A 177 10.68 14.07 14.54
CA ALA A 177 9.52 14.96 14.62
C ALA A 177 9.00 15.14 16.06
N LEU A 178 9.00 14.06 16.86
CA LEU A 178 8.54 14.09 18.26
C LEU A 178 9.54 14.79 19.21
N VAL A 179 10.81 14.76 18.87
CA VAL A 179 11.89 15.39 19.64
C VAL A 179 12.13 16.85 19.23
N GLY A 180 11.80 17.21 18.00
CA GLY A 180 12.07 18.52 17.40
C GLY A 180 13.58 18.81 17.32
N ASP A 181 13.94 20.08 17.49
CA ASP A 181 15.33 20.55 17.44
C ASP A 181 16.06 20.49 18.79
N ASP A 182 15.56 19.72 19.76
CA ASP A 182 16.19 19.64 21.09
C ASP A 182 17.60 19.02 20.97
N PRO A 183 18.68 19.78 21.27
CA PRO A 183 20.04 19.30 21.13
C PRO A 183 20.41 18.26 22.20
N ARG A 184 19.58 18.07 23.23
CA ARG A 184 19.79 17.12 24.35
C ARG A 184 19.23 15.73 24.07
N ALA A 185 18.58 15.56 22.93
CA ALA A 185 17.96 14.30 22.58
C ALA A 185 18.93 13.39 21.83
N GLU A 186 18.92 12.11 22.20
CA GLU A 186 19.67 11.05 21.55
C GLU A 186 18.68 10.01 21.02
N ILE A 187 18.80 9.66 19.74
CA ILE A 187 17.94 8.66 19.10
C ILE A 187 18.77 7.40 18.88
N HIS A 188 18.55 6.37 19.69
CA HIS A 188 19.23 5.07 19.58
C HIS A 188 18.39 4.14 18.72
N VAL A 189 18.94 3.72 17.58
CA VAL A 189 18.24 2.89 16.59
C VAL A 189 18.85 1.49 16.60
N PHE A 190 18.09 0.49 17.01
CA PHE A 190 18.50 -0.91 17.08
C PHE A 190 17.97 -1.66 15.86
N THR A 191 18.84 -2.03 14.93
CA THR A 191 18.51 -2.61 13.61
C THR A 191 19.63 -3.52 13.13
N ASP A 192 19.35 -4.38 12.16
CA ASP A 192 20.35 -5.18 11.47
C ASP A 192 20.91 -4.54 10.19
N GLY A 193 20.38 -3.38 9.81
CA GLY A 193 20.86 -2.65 8.64
C GLY A 193 20.33 -3.19 7.31
N ALA A 194 19.33 -4.09 7.31
CA ALA A 194 18.76 -4.70 6.10
C ALA A 194 17.88 -3.74 5.27
N PHE A 195 18.22 -2.45 5.20
CA PHE A 195 17.49 -1.41 4.46
C PHE A 195 18.40 -0.62 3.50
N PRO A 196 17.86 0.09 2.49
CA PRO A 196 18.67 0.81 1.52
C PRO A 196 19.44 1.99 2.15
N THR A 197 20.77 1.98 2.03
CA THR A 197 21.67 3.00 2.63
C THR A 197 21.36 4.44 2.21
N ALA A 198 20.91 4.65 0.97
CA ALA A 198 20.51 5.97 0.46
C ALA A 198 19.34 6.59 1.27
N GLN A 199 18.46 5.76 1.84
CA GLN A 199 17.37 6.22 2.70
C GLN A 199 17.86 6.52 4.13
N ALA A 200 18.94 5.87 4.57
CA ALA A 200 19.61 6.15 5.85
C ALA A 200 20.31 7.52 5.84
N GLU A 201 21.00 7.83 4.73
CA GLU A 201 21.74 9.09 4.54
C GLU A 201 20.82 10.31 4.47
N ALA A 202 19.61 10.15 3.90
CA ALA A 202 18.57 11.18 3.89
C ALA A 202 18.08 11.60 5.30
N VAL A 203 18.42 10.82 6.33
CA VAL A 203 18.03 11.04 7.74
C VAL A 203 19.24 11.47 8.59
N GLY A 204 20.33 11.92 7.97
CA GLY A 204 21.55 12.38 8.66
C GLY A 204 21.29 13.42 9.75
N ASP A 205 21.24 12.98 11.00
CA ASP A 205 21.09 13.80 12.20
C ASP A 205 22.16 13.36 13.20
N PRO A 206 23.01 14.27 13.72
CA PRO A 206 24.10 13.91 14.62
C PRO A 206 23.62 13.29 15.94
N ARG A 207 22.33 13.39 16.26
CA ARG A 207 21.69 12.79 17.43
C ARG A 207 21.34 11.32 17.25
N VAL A 208 21.35 10.80 16.01
CA VAL A 208 21.02 9.41 15.72
C VAL A 208 22.25 8.53 15.94
N ARG A 209 22.12 7.55 16.83
CA ARG A 209 23.11 6.54 17.18
C ARG A 209 22.61 5.18 16.70
N TRP A 210 23.27 4.65 15.69
CA TRP A 210 22.96 3.35 15.12
C TRP A 210 23.60 2.23 15.94
N VAL A 211 22.80 1.24 16.33
CA VAL A 211 23.23 0.03 17.04
C VAL A 211 22.94 -1.16 16.14
N GLY A 212 24.00 -1.67 15.48
CA GLY A 212 23.92 -2.79 14.56
C GLY A 212 23.81 -4.13 15.25
N ILE A 213 22.92 -4.98 14.75
CA ILE A 213 22.63 -6.30 15.28
C ILE A 213 22.68 -7.32 14.15
N GLY A 214 23.41 -8.41 14.34
CA GLY A 214 23.63 -9.40 13.29
C GLY A 214 25.10 -9.65 13.10
N ARG A 215 25.43 -10.86 12.65
CA ARG A 215 26.80 -11.36 12.57
C ARG A 215 27.15 -11.89 11.19
N ARG A 216 26.20 -12.50 10.49
CA ARG A 216 26.44 -13.15 9.20
C ARG A 216 25.19 -13.16 8.33
N SER A 217 25.38 -13.43 7.04
CA SER A 217 24.31 -13.76 6.09
C SER A 217 24.41 -15.22 5.70
N HIS A 218 23.53 -16.04 6.25
CA HIS A 218 23.35 -17.41 5.80
C HIS A 218 21.84 -17.64 5.56
N ASN A 219 21.38 -17.31 4.35
CA ASN A 219 19.97 -17.37 3.96
C ASN A 219 19.78 -17.74 2.49
N VAL A 220 18.78 -18.56 2.18
CA VAL A 220 18.28 -18.80 0.83
C VAL A 220 16.76 -18.66 0.84
N GLY A 221 16.26 -17.61 0.20
CA GLY A 221 14.84 -17.24 0.32
C GLY A 221 14.02 -17.39 -0.95
N ILE A 222 12.71 -17.64 -0.77
CA ILE A 222 11.70 -17.41 -1.80
C ILE A 222 11.36 -15.92 -1.81
N THR A 223 11.88 -15.20 -2.80
CA THR A 223 11.66 -13.74 -2.94
C THR A 223 10.37 -13.40 -3.68
N ASN A 224 9.79 -14.34 -4.44
CA ASN A 224 8.52 -14.15 -5.13
C ASN A 224 7.87 -15.51 -5.41
N LEU A 225 6.56 -15.61 -5.18
CA LEU A 225 5.70 -16.69 -5.66
C LEU A 225 4.48 -16.05 -6.29
N SER A 226 4.23 -16.35 -7.56
CA SER A 226 2.96 -16.03 -8.21
C SER A 226 2.44 -17.24 -8.96
N VAL A 227 1.14 -17.49 -8.82
CA VAL A 227 0.47 -18.57 -9.54
C VAL A 227 -0.56 -17.94 -10.42
N ARG A 228 -0.42 -18.17 -11.73
CA ARG A 228 -1.35 -17.67 -12.73
C ARG A 228 -2.08 -18.79 -13.43
N ARG A 229 -3.35 -18.58 -13.72
CA ARG A 229 -4.08 -19.44 -14.66
C ARG A 229 -3.61 -19.15 -16.09
N THR A 230 -3.38 -20.19 -16.88
CA THR A 230 -3.04 -20.07 -18.30
C THR A 230 -4.22 -20.57 -19.13
N TYR A 231 -4.64 -19.76 -20.10
CA TYR A 231 -5.83 -20.04 -20.92
C TYR A 231 -5.50 -20.74 -22.25
N ALA A 232 -4.21 -20.92 -22.55
CA ALA A 232 -3.72 -21.56 -23.76
C ALA A 232 -2.54 -22.49 -23.43
N GLY A 233 -2.69 -23.78 -23.71
CA GLY A 233 -1.65 -24.80 -23.47
C GLY A 233 -2.21 -26.10 -22.89
N ALA A 234 -1.34 -27.09 -22.68
CA ALA A 234 -1.69 -28.39 -22.08
C ALA A 234 -1.85 -28.33 -20.54
N PHE A 235 -1.48 -27.21 -19.92
CA PHE A 235 -1.53 -26.99 -18.48
C PHE A 235 -2.38 -25.76 -18.16
N ASP A 236 -3.26 -25.90 -17.17
CA ASP A 236 -4.21 -24.84 -16.81
C ASP A 236 -3.58 -23.76 -15.90
N HIS A 237 -2.44 -24.05 -15.28
CA HIS A 237 -1.78 -23.16 -14.32
C HIS A 237 -0.27 -23.12 -14.53
N GLN A 238 0.34 -21.99 -14.17
CA GLN A 238 1.78 -21.79 -14.11
C GLN A 238 2.15 -21.13 -12.78
N ALA A 239 3.03 -21.77 -12.02
CA ALA A 239 3.69 -21.17 -10.85
C ALA A 239 5.03 -20.57 -11.27
N PHE A 240 5.22 -19.28 -10.99
CA PHE A 240 6.49 -18.58 -11.09
C PHE A 240 7.07 -18.41 -9.68
N VAL A 241 8.29 -18.90 -9.47
CA VAL A 241 8.99 -18.81 -8.19
C VAL A 241 10.37 -18.17 -8.41
N SER A 242 10.71 -17.16 -7.61
CA SER A 242 12.03 -16.52 -7.61
C SER A 242 12.81 -16.94 -6.36
N LEU A 243 13.93 -17.62 -6.56
CA LEU A 243 14.83 -18.10 -5.51
C LEU A 243 16.12 -17.29 -5.54
N VAL A 244 16.65 -16.92 -4.37
CA VAL A 244 17.91 -16.18 -4.27
C VAL A 244 18.78 -16.79 -3.17
N ASN A 245 20.06 -17.03 -3.48
CA ASN A 245 21.06 -17.43 -2.50
C ASN A 245 21.80 -16.19 -1.97
N TYR A 246 21.63 -15.85 -0.69
CA TYR A 246 22.30 -14.73 -0.02
C TYR A 246 23.52 -15.15 0.81
N THR A 247 23.91 -16.43 0.73
CA THR A 247 25.14 -16.94 1.35
C THR A 247 26.37 -16.63 0.50
N SER A 248 27.55 -16.70 1.09
CA SER A 248 28.83 -16.54 0.39
C SER A 248 29.29 -17.80 -0.37
N GLU A 249 28.55 -18.91 -0.27
CA GLU A 249 28.91 -20.21 -0.85
C GLU A 249 27.77 -20.76 -1.72
N ALA A 250 28.07 -21.69 -2.63
CA ALA A 250 27.02 -22.35 -3.40
C ALA A 250 26.16 -23.22 -2.47
N GLN A 251 24.83 -23.12 -2.59
CA GLN A 251 23.89 -23.91 -1.79
C GLN A 251 23.09 -24.86 -2.69
N ALA A 252 23.00 -26.11 -2.26
CA ALA A 252 22.16 -27.14 -2.88
C ALA A 252 21.03 -27.52 -1.92
N PHE A 253 19.79 -27.41 -2.37
CA PHE A 253 18.61 -27.65 -1.56
C PHE A 253 17.45 -28.18 -2.41
N GLY A 254 16.50 -28.86 -1.76
CA GLY A 254 15.29 -29.35 -2.40
C GLY A 254 14.20 -28.29 -2.40
N PHE A 255 13.57 -28.05 -3.55
CA PHE A 255 12.41 -27.20 -3.71
C PHE A 255 11.17 -28.06 -3.99
N THR A 256 10.09 -27.84 -3.25
CA THR A 256 8.81 -28.55 -3.42
C THR A 256 7.67 -27.57 -3.65
N LEU A 257 6.79 -27.90 -4.60
CA LEU A 257 5.53 -27.21 -4.85
C LEU A 257 4.37 -28.18 -4.55
N GLU A 258 3.50 -27.81 -3.63
CA GLU A 258 2.36 -28.60 -3.17
C GLU A 258 1.05 -27.86 -3.44
N VAL A 259 -0.03 -28.58 -3.73
CA VAL A 259 -1.41 -28.07 -3.78
C VAL A 259 -2.26 -28.86 -2.80
N ASP A 260 -2.85 -28.20 -1.80
CA ASP A 260 -3.60 -28.81 -0.71
C ASP A 260 -2.85 -29.99 -0.03
N GLY A 261 -1.53 -29.82 0.14
CA GLY A 261 -0.64 -30.83 0.73
C GLY A 261 -0.26 -31.99 -0.19
N ARG A 262 -0.72 -32.00 -1.45
CA ARG A 262 -0.27 -32.96 -2.47
C ARG A 262 0.88 -32.38 -3.27
N MET A 263 1.99 -33.10 -3.36
CA MET A 263 3.15 -32.67 -4.11
C MET A 263 2.87 -32.67 -5.62
N ILE A 264 3.07 -31.52 -6.26
CA ILE A 264 2.94 -31.31 -7.71
C ILE A 264 4.29 -31.38 -8.40
N ALA A 265 5.33 -30.80 -7.77
CA ALA A 265 6.67 -30.80 -8.30
C ALA A 265 7.70 -30.83 -7.17
N GLU A 266 8.80 -31.53 -7.42
CA GLU A 266 9.99 -31.57 -6.58
C GLU A 266 11.21 -31.38 -7.47
N LYS A 267 12.13 -30.53 -7.05
CA LYS A 267 13.33 -30.22 -7.83
C LYS A 267 14.50 -29.92 -6.90
N ASP A 268 15.63 -30.55 -7.16
CA ASP A 268 16.89 -30.16 -6.53
C ASP A 268 17.47 -28.96 -7.27
N VAL A 269 17.77 -27.90 -6.53
CA VAL A 269 18.28 -26.64 -7.07
C VAL A 269 19.62 -26.34 -6.42
N THR A 270 20.63 -26.12 -7.25
CA THR A 270 21.92 -25.55 -6.84
C THR A 270 21.96 -24.09 -7.29
N LEU A 271 22.29 -23.18 -6.35
CA LEU A 271 22.46 -21.76 -6.60
C LEU A 271 23.84 -21.29 -6.14
N GLU A 272 24.54 -20.61 -7.04
CA GLU A 272 25.79 -19.91 -6.72
C GLU A 272 25.52 -18.67 -5.82
N PRO A 273 26.53 -18.15 -5.11
CA PRO A 273 26.40 -16.98 -4.25
C PRO A 273 25.79 -15.77 -4.98
N SER A 274 24.85 -15.07 -4.34
CA SER A 274 24.16 -13.89 -4.86
C SER A 274 23.40 -14.10 -6.18
N VAL A 275 23.21 -15.35 -6.63
CA VAL A 275 22.46 -15.64 -7.86
C VAL A 275 20.97 -15.74 -7.57
N ARG A 276 20.20 -14.97 -8.35
CA ARG A 276 18.74 -15.13 -8.47
C ARG A 276 18.42 -16.12 -9.58
N ARG A 277 17.57 -17.10 -9.28
CA ARG A 277 17.04 -18.05 -10.26
C ARG A 277 15.52 -18.03 -10.25
N SER A 278 14.93 -17.85 -11.42
CA SER A 278 13.49 -17.97 -11.62
C SER A 278 13.14 -19.38 -12.12
N VAL A 279 12.16 -20.01 -11.48
CA VAL A 279 11.64 -21.32 -11.84
C VAL A 279 10.18 -21.17 -12.25
N VAL A 280 9.85 -21.59 -13.47
CA VAL A 280 8.47 -21.65 -13.96
C VAL A 280 8.04 -23.11 -14.01
N LEU A 281 6.97 -23.44 -13.30
CA LEU A 281 6.41 -24.78 -13.23
C LEU A 281 4.98 -24.77 -13.75
N PRO A 282 4.72 -25.35 -14.93
CA PRO A 282 3.37 -25.58 -15.40
C PRO A 282 2.75 -26.79 -14.68
N PHE A 283 1.47 -26.70 -14.31
CA PHE A 283 0.74 -27.80 -13.68
C PHE A 283 -0.77 -27.71 -13.96
N SER A 284 -1.46 -28.83 -13.78
CA SER A 284 -2.92 -28.92 -13.93
C SER A 284 -3.54 -29.33 -12.61
N HIS A 285 -4.56 -28.59 -12.17
CA HIS A 285 -5.31 -28.86 -10.95
C HIS A 285 -6.79 -28.57 -11.20
N ALA A 286 -7.64 -29.56 -10.97
CA ALA A 286 -9.08 -29.43 -11.12
C ALA A 286 -9.68 -28.90 -9.80
N GLY A 287 -9.96 -27.60 -9.75
CA GLY A 287 -10.58 -26.96 -8.57
C GLY A 287 -9.81 -25.75 -8.06
N GLY A 288 -10.26 -25.23 -6.92
CA GLY A 288 -9.48 -24.29 -6.12
C GLY A 288 -8.51 -25.05 -5.21
N GLY A 289 -7.70 -24.32 -4.44
CA GLY A 289 -6.77 -24.92 -3.49
C GLY A 289 -5.71 -23.96 -2.99
N GLN A 290 -4.95 -24.41 -1.99
CA GLN A 290 -3.78 -23.70 -1.47
C GLN A 290 -2.51 -24.27 -2.11
N VAL A 291 -1.79 -23.44 -2.85
CA VAL A 291 -0.45 -23.72 -3.34
C VAL A 291 0.56 -23.35 -2.26
N THR A 292 1.48 -24.26 -1.94
CA THR A 292 2.58 -24.03 -1.00
C THR A 292 3.89 -24.34 -1.68
N ALA A 293 4.77 -23.35 -1.79
CA ALA A 293 6.15 -23.52 -2.21
C ALA A 293 7.02 -23.59 -0.95
N ARG A 294 7.92 -24.59 -0.86
CA ARG A 294 8.78 -24.80 0.31
C ARG A 294 10.20 -25.14 -0.11
N LEU A 295 11.17 -24.55 0.59
CA LEU A 295 12.59 -24.88 0.54
C LEU A 295 12.92 -25.87 1.65
N ARG A 296 13.68 -26.91 1.31
CA ARG A 296 14.25 -27.85 2.28
C ARG A 296 15.71 -27.50 2.51
N ILE A 297 15.94 -26.41 3.23
CA ILE A 297 17.25 -25.92 3.64
C ILE A 297 17.26 -25.67 5.15
N ARG A 298 18.46 -25.57 5.74
CA ARG A 298 18.64 -25.12 7.12
C ARG A 298 19.43 -23.84 7.08
N ASP A 299 18.78 -22.72 7.31
CA ASP A 299 19.44 -21.41 7.32
C ASP A 299 19.03 -20.57 8.53
N ASP A 300 19.51 -19.32 8.56
CA ASP A 300 19.29 -18.43 9.70
C ASP A 300 17.89 -17.78 9.70
N PHE A 301 17.07 -17.90 8.63
CA PHE A 301 15.83 -17.14 8.48
C PHE A 301 14.66 -17.95 7.84
N PRO A 302 13.96 -18.77 8.63
CA PRO A 302 12.95 -19.71 8.11
C PRO A 302 11.64 -19.07 7.62
N VAL A 303 11.51 -17.74 7.63
CA VAL A 303 10.25 -17.05 7.27
C VAL A 303 10.07 -17.00 5.75
N ASP A 304 11.14 -16.91 4.99
CA ASP A 304 11.14 -16.87 3.51
C ASP A 304 11.37 -18.25 2.85
N ASP A 305 11.56 -19.30 3.66
CA ASP A 305 11.60 -20.70 3.22
C ASP A 305 10.27 -21.21 2.65
N VAL A 306 9.17 -20.53 2.98
CA VAL A 306 7.81 -20.94 2.59
C VAL A 306 7.05 -19.76 1.99
N ALA A 307 6.40 -20.00 0.85
CA ALA A 307 5.49 -19.05 0.23
C ALA A 307 4.17 -19.72 -0.14
N TYR A 308 3.09 -18.97 -0.07
CA TYR A 308 1.73 -19.44 -0.29
C TYR A 308 1.07 -18.73 -1.47
N ALA A 309 0.19 -19.43 -2.18
CA ALA A 309 -0.70 -18.83 -3.16
C ALA A 309 -2.06 -19.52 -3.13
N ILE A 310 -3.13 -18.78 -3.42
CA ILE A 310 -4.49 -19.35 -3.48
C ILE A 310 -4.93 -19.49 -4.93
N LEU A 311 -5.39 -20.69 -5.28
CA LEU A 311 -6.12 -20.99 -6.50
C LEU A 311 -7.63 -20.81 -6.22
N PRO A 312 -8.29 -19.81 -6.83
CA PRO A 312 -9.72 -19.66 -6.67
C PRO A 312 -10.46 -20.83 -7.35
N PRO A 313 -11.59 -21.30 -6.78
CA PRO A 313 -12.37 -22.37 -7.40
C PRO A 313 -12.91 -21.93 -8.77
N PRO A 314 -12.93 -22.83 -9.77
CA PRO A 314 -13.50 -22.53 -11.07
C PRO A 314 -15.03 -22.39 -10.96
N ARG A 315 -15.51 -21.16 -11.01
CA ARG A 315 -16.93 -20.80 -11.11
C ARG A 315 -17.21 -20.28 -12.52
N LYS A 316 -18.31 -20.73 -13.13
CA LYS A 316 -18.81 -20.13 -14.38
C LYS A 316 -19.46 -18.78 -14.09
N ILE A 317 -19.33 -17.83 -15.00
CA ILE A 317 -20.02 -16.55 -14.96
C ILE A 317 -21.48 -16.81 -15.31
N ALA A 318 -22.40 -16.59 -14.38
CA ALA A 318 -23.83 -16.70 -14.66
C ALA A 318 -24.28 -15.45 -15.43
N VAL A 319 -24.70 -15.63 -16.69
CA VAL A 319 -25.13 -14.53 -17.56
C VAL A 319 -26.60 -14.68 -17.88
N LEU A 320 -27.40 -13.67 -17.53
CA LEU A 320 -28.80 -13.57 -17.95
C LEU A 320 -28.86 -12.72 -19.23
N LEU A 321 -29.21 -13.33 -20.36
CA LEU A 321 -29.46 -12.64 -21.63
C LEU A 321 -30.96 -12.35 -21.75
N VAL A 322 -31.32 -11.07 -21.76
CA VAL A 322 -32.69 -10.59 -22.05
C VAL A 322 -32.69 -9.99 -23.45
N SER A 323 -33.29 -10.70 -24.40
CA SER A 323 -33.26 -10.33 -25.83
C SER A 323 -34.57 -10.73 -26.52
N PRO A 324 -35.03 -9.96 -27.53
CA PRO A 324 -36.09 -10.37 -28.44
C PRO A 324 -35.74 -11.56 -29.35
N GLY A 325 -34.47 -12.02 -29.39
CA GLY A 325 -34.04 -13.18 -30.19
C GLY A 325 -32.71 -12.99 -30.93
N ASN A 326 -31.69 -12.41 -30.30
CA ASN A 326 -30.40 -12.12 -30.94
C ASN A 326 -29.44 -13.32 -30.91
N LEU A 327 -29.39 -14.04 -32.04
CA LEU A 327 -28.54 -15.22 -32.23
C LEU A 327 -27.04 -14.93 -32.15
N PHE A 328 -26.58 -13.70 -32.44
CA PHE A 328 -25.16 -13.36 -32.35
C PHE A 328 -24.70 -13.36 -30.89
N LEU A 329 -25.47 -12.71 -30.02
CA LEU A 329 -25.19 -12.68 -28.57
C LEU A 329 -25.30 -14.07 -27.97
N GLU A 330 -26.37 -14.81 -28.26
CA GLU A 330 -26.57 -16.16 -27.72
C GLU A 330 -25.41 -17.11 -28.11
N LYS A 331 -25.02 -17.13 -29.39
CA LYS A 331 -23.93 -18.01 -29.86
C LYS A 331 -22.59 -17.62 -29.26
N VAL A 332 -22.24 -16.34 -29.21
CA VAL A 332 -20.95 -15.91 -28.65
C VAL A 332 -20.89 -16.24 -27.16
N LEU A 333 -21.94 -15.96 -26.40
CA LEU A 333 -21.98 -16.26 -24.97
C LEU A 333 -21.90 -17.77 -24.69
N ARG A 334 -22.58 -18.61 -25.47
CA ARG A 334 -22.53 -20.08 -25.32
C ARG A 334 -21.22 -20.72 -25.78
N THR A 335 -20.44 -20.00 -26.61
CA THR A 335 -19.13 -20.49 -27.07
C THR A 335 -18.07 -20.41 -25.97
N ASP A 336 -18.23 -19.52 -24.98
CA ASP A 336 -17.31 -19.40 -23.86
C ASP A 336 -17.61 -20.49 -22.80
N PRO A 337 -16.71 -21.47 -22.58
CA PRO A 337 -16.94 -22.57 -21.64
C PRO A 337 -17.04 -22.11 -20.17
N GLN A 338 -16.60 -20.88 -19.87
CA GLN A 338 -16.65 -20.27 -18.56
C GLN A 338 -17.96 -19.52 -18.31
N VAL A 339 -18.88 -19.48 -19.27
CA VAL A 339 -20.15 -18.76 -19.15
C VAL A 339 -21.30 -19.76 -19.06
N ALA A 340 -22.20 -19.52 -18.11
CA ALA A 340 -23.48 -20.21 -18.01
C ALA A 340 -24.58 -19.21 -18.42
N VAL A 341 -25.20 -19.42 -19.58
CA VAL A 341 -26.18 -18.48 -20.14
C VAL A 341 -27.60 -18.95 -19.85
N GLU A 342 -28.39 -18.10 -19.21
CA GLU A 342 -29.85 -18.20 -19.15
C GLU A 342 -30.44 -17.16 -20.10
N VAL A 343 -31.44 -17.53 -20.89
CA VAL A 343 -32.09 -16.61 -21.85
C VAL A 343 -33.53 -16.37 -21.41
N ARG A 344 -33.94 -15.10 -21.35
CA ARG A 344 -35.32 -14.68 -21.05
C ARG A 344 -35.84 -13.72 -22.11
N THR A 345 -37.15 -13.73 -22.31
CA THR A 345 -37.80 -12.76 -23.18
C THR A 345 -37.97 -11.42 -22.45
N PRO A 346 -38.12 -10.29 -23.18
CA PRO A 346 -38.30 -8.96 -22.57
C PRO A 346 -39.46 -8.91 -21.55
N GLU A 347 -40.53 -9.67 -21.79
CA GLU A 347 -41.74 -9.71 -20.94
C GLU A 347 -41.50 -10.43 -19.60
N GLN A 348 -40.47 -11.29 -19.54
CA GLN A 348 -40.13 -12.10 -18.37
C GLN A 348 -39.14 -11.40 -17.41
N TYR A 349 -38.69 -10.19 -17.75
CA TYR A 349 -37.69 -9.46 -17.00
C TYR A 349 -38.24 -8.13 -16.46
N GLN A 350 -38.22 -7.97 -15.13
CA GLN A 350 -38.78 -6.79 -14.45
C GLN A 350 -37.70 -5.82 -13.93
N GLY A 351 -36.41 -6.10 -14.19
CA GLY A 351 -35.27 -5.34 -13.67
C GLY A 351 -34.52 -6.06 -12.55
N GLY A 352 -33.29 -5.62 -12.26
CA GLY A 352 -32.41 -6.25 -11.28
C GLY A 352 -31.49 -7.33 -11.87
N MET A 353 -30.72 -8.00 -11.04
CA MET A 353 -29.77 -9.04 -11.47
C MET A 353 -30.24 -10.48 -11.22
N ASP A 354 -31.30 -10.68 -10.44
CA ASP A 354 -31.68 -12.00 -9.89
C ASP A 354 -30.45 -12.75 -9.31
N GLU A 355 -30.28 -14.04 -9.62
CA GLU A 355 -29.11 -14.85 -9.26
C GLU A 355 -27.95 -14.75 -10.27
N ALA A 356 -28.09 -13.93 -11.33
CA ALA A 356 -27.08 -13.79 -12.36
C ALA A 356 -25.92 -12.90 -11.90
N ASP A 357 -24.74 -13.12 -12.48
CA ASP A 357 -23.56 -12.29 -12.23
C ASP A 357 -23.44 -11.08 -13.17
N VAL A 358 -23.98 -11.21 -14.39
CA VAL A 358 -24.05 -10.16 -15.39
C VAL A 358 -25.37 -10.30 -16.15
N VAL A 359 -26.07 -9.19 -16.37
CA VAL A 359 -27.28 -9.15 -17.20
C VAL A 359 -26.96 -8.47 -18.53
N VAL A 360 -27.26 -9.13 -19.64
CA VAL A 360 -27.14 -8.56 -20.99
C VAL A 360 -28.53 -8.16 -21.45
N LEU A 361 -28.77 -6.85 -21.62
CA LEU A 361 -29.99 -6.30 -22.17
C LEU A 361 -29.77 -5.93 -23.62
N ASP A 362 -30.55 -6.52 -24.51
CA ASP A 362 -30.45 -6.31 -25.96
C ASP A 362 -31.71 -5.67 -26.51
N SER A 363 -31.65 -4.39 -26.88
CA SER A 363 -32.77 -3.61 -27.42
C SER A 363 -34.03 -3.62 -26.54
N VAL A 364 -33.87 -3.80 -25.23
CA VAL A 364 -34.94 -3.80 -24.22
C VAL A 364 -34.67 -2.71 -23.18
N THR A 365 -35.69 -1.90 -22.86
CA THR A 365 -35.57 -0.76 -21.93
C THR A 365 -36.51 -0.96 -20.74
N PRO A 366 -36.11 -1.69 -19.69
CA PRO A 366 -36.90 -1.79 -18.46
C PRO A 366 -37.02 -0.42 -17.76
N PRO A 367 -38.04 -0.21 -16.92
CA PRO A 367 -38.24 1.06 -16.21
C PRO A 367 -37.12 1.37 -15.21
N ARG A 368 -36.48 0.34 -14.64
CA ARG A 368 -35.34 0.46 -13.74
C ARG A 368 -34.51 -0.82 -13.78
N ILE A 369 -33.18 -0.70 -13.87
CA ILE A 369 -32.28 -1.86 -13.72
C ILE A 369 -31.68 -1.98 -12.31
N GLY A 370 -31.55 -0.87 -11.58
CA GLY A 370 -31.03 -0.88 -10.21
C GLY A 370 -29.49 -1.06 -10.14
N PRO A 371 -28.93 -1.28 -8.93
CA PRO A 371 -27.51 -1.56 -8.76
C PRO A 371 -27.17 -2.92 -9.38
N GLY A 372 -25.96 -3.06 -9.94
CA GLY A 372 -25.57 -4.30 -10.58
C GLY A 372 -24.58 -4.18 -11.75
N ARG A 373 -24.49 -5.26 -12.55
CA ARG A 373 -23.55 -5.42 -13.66
C ARG A 373 -24.28 -5.72 -14.95
N PHE A 374 -24.11 -4.85 -15.93
CA PHE A 374 -24.94 -4.86 -17.13
C PHE A 374 -24.11 -4.75 -18.41
N VAL A 375 -24.48 -5.50 -19.44
CA VAL A 375 -24.12 -5.18 -20.83
C VAL A 375 -25.39 -4.64 -21.48
N LEU A 376 -25.37 -3.39 -21.91
CA LEU A 376 -26.51 -2.73 -22.54
C LEU A 376 -26.23 -2.60 -24.03
N VAL A 377 -26.95 -3.33 -24.86
CA VAL A 377 -26.81 -3.32 -26.31
C VAL A 377 -28.02 -2.60 -26.91
N ASN A 378 -27.78 -1.50 -27.62
CA ASN A 378 -28.81 -0.68 -28.25
C ASN A 378 -29.95 -0.26 -27.27
N THR A 379 -29.61 -0.04 -26.00
CA THR A 379 -30.57 0.39 -24.97
C THR A 379 -29.90 1.21 -23.88
N VAL A 380 -30.66 2.16 -23.30
CA VAL A 380 -30.26 2.94 -22.13
C VAL A 380 -31.48 3.10 -21.21
N PRO A 381 -31.57 2.32 -20.12
CA PRO A 381 -32.63 2.47 -19.11
C PRO A 381 -32.62 3.85 -18.44
N PRO A 382 -33.77 4.39 -17.99
CA PRO A 382 -33.86 5.76 -17.46
C PRO A 382 -33.04 6.03 -16.19
N ASP A 383 -32.76 5.00 -15.39
CA ASP A 383 -31.96 5.12 -14.18
C ASP A 383 -30.44 5.04 -14.44
N VAL A 384 -30.00 4.86 -15.69
CA VAL A 384 -28.60 4.92 -16.09
C VAL A 384 -28.22 6.38 -16.38
N PRO A 385 -27.09 6.90 -15.87
CA PRO A 385 -26.66 8.29 -16.06
C PRO A 385 -26.10 8.56 -17.47
N LEU A 386 -26.87 8.20 -18.50
CA LEU A 386 -26.60 8.43 -19.90
C LEU A 386 -27.85 9.02 -20.55
N GLU A 387 -27.70 10.16 -21.20
CA GLU A 387 -28.79 10.79 -21.91
C GLU A 387 -28.68 10.52 -23.41
N VAL A 388 -29.79 10.12 -24.03
CA VAL A 388 -29.86 9.86 -25.47
C VAL A 388 -30.36 11.13 -26.16
N LEU A 389 -29.47 11.80 -26.90
CA LEU A 389 -29.74 13.07 -27.59
C LEU A 389 -30.25 12.90 -29.03
N GLY A 390 -30.48 11.66 -29.47
CA GLY A 390 -30.87 11.30 -30.85
C GLY A 390 -30.05 10.14 -31.40
N ARG A 391 -29.93 10.06 -32.73
CA ARG A 391 -29.07 9.09 -33.44
C ARG A 391 -28.03 9.81 -34.31
N ILE A 392 -26.92 9.14 -34.57
CA ILE A 392 -25.84 9.54 -35.46
C ILE A 392 -25.85 8.56 -36.63
N GLU A 393 -25.96 9.07 -37.85
CA GLU A 393 -25.86 8.27 -39.08
C GLU A 393 -24.39 8.11 -39.47
N GLN A 394 -24.01 6.89 -39.87
CA GLN A 394 -22.68 6.51 -40.32
C GLN A 394 -21.53 7.08 -39.46
N PRO A 395 -21.53 6.83 -38.12
CA PRO A 395 -20.54 7.41 -37.23
C PRO A 395 -19.13 6.96 -37.62
N THR A 396 -18.23 7.92 -37.84
CA THR A 396 -16.81 7.63 -38.08
C THR A 396 -16.11 7.43 -36.74
N ILE A 397 -15.55 6.23 -36.52
CA ILE A 397 -14.76 5.90 -35.34
C ILE A 397 -13.46 6.73 -35.35
N MET A 398 -13.21 7.45 -34.26
CA MET A 398 -12.11 8.39 -34.12
C MET A 398 -10.94 7.77 -33.37
N ASP A 399 -11.23 7.16 -32.23
CA ASP A 399 -10.26 6.44 -31.41
C ASP A 399 -10.99 5.38 -30.57
N TRP A 400 -10.21 4.49 -29.99
CA TRP A 400 -10.68 3.52 -29.03
C TRP A 400 -9.62 3.26 -27.96
N ASP A 401 -10.06 3.06 -26.73
CA ASP A 401 -9.16 2.94 -25.58
C ASP A 401 -8.47 1.58 -25.57
N ARG A 402 -7.31 1.49 -26.22
CA ARG A 402 -6.47 0.27 -26.29
C ARG A 402 -5.94 -0.19 -24.92
N ASN A 403 -5.91 0.72 -23.94
CA ASN A 403 -5.40 0.42 -22.60
C ASN A 403 -6.50 -0.17 -21.70
N HIS A 404 -7.77 0.00 -22.06
CA HIS A 404 -8.86 -0.56 -21.27
C HIS A 404 -8.88 -2.10 -21.34
N PRO A 405 -9.11 -2.81 -20.22
CA PRO A 405 -9.16 -4.28 -20.20
C PRO A 405 -10.16 -4.89 -21.20
N VAL A 406 -11.29 -4.21 -21.43
CA VAL A 406 -12.33 -4.62 -22.40
C VAL A 406 -11.81 -4.64 -23.84
N MET A 407 -10.83 -3.80 -24.16
CA MET A 407 -10.33 -3.55 -25.52
C MET A 407 -9.06 -4.34 -25.86
N ARG A 408 -8.62 -5.24 -24.98
CA ARG A 408 -7.43 -6.08 -25.22
C ARG A 408 -7.58 -6.93 -26.47
N HIS A 409 -6.64 -6.77 -27.40
CA HIS A 409 -6.64 -7.45 -28.71
C HIS A 409 -7.86 -7.13 -29.59
N VAL A 410 -8.58 -6.03 -29.30
CA VAL A 410 -9.75 -5.60 -30.08
C VAL A 410 -9.34 -4.46 -31.02
N GLU A 411 -9.64 -4.62 -32.31
CA GLU A 411 -9.38 -3.62 -33.34
C GLU A 411 -10.69 -3.12 -33.96
N PHE A 412 -10.91 -1.80 -33.94
CA PHE A 412 -12.12 -1.15 -34.44
C PHE A 412 -11.92 -0.37 -35.76
N ALA A 413 -10.71 -0.35 -36.32
CA ALA A 413 -10.35 0.47 -37.49
C ALA A 413 -11.24 0.23 -38.73
N LYS A 414 -11.81 -0.97 -38.87
CA LYS A 414 -12.56 -1.40 -40.06
C LYS A 414 -14.02 -1.73 -39.77
N VAL A 415 -14.52 -1.39 -38.59
CA VAL A 415 -15.93 -1.64 -38.21
C VAL A 415 -16.79 -0.57 -38.85
N ALA A 416 -17.81 -1.00 -39.60
CA ALA A 416 -18.80 -0.13 -40.23
C ALA A 416 -20.10 -0.18 -39.42
N ILE A 417 -20.62 0.99 -39.06
CA ILE A 417 -21.85 1.16 -38.29
C ILE A 417 -22.78 2.04 -39.12
N GLU A 418 -24.00 1.57 -39.36
CA GLU A 418 -24.99 2.31 -40.15
C GLU A 418 -25.59 3.45 -39.32
N ASP A 419 -25.98 3.19 -38.08
CA ASP A 419 -26.45 4.20 -37.13
C ASP A 419 -26.15 3.85 -35.66
N ALA A 420 -26.05 4.86 -34.81
CA ALA A 420 -25.80 4.71 -33.37
C ALA A 420 -26.56 5.76 -32.55
N MET A 421 -26.87 5.46 -31.29
CA MET A 421 -27.40 6.44 -30.34
C MET A 421 -26.37 7.52 -30.04
N ARG A 422 -26.82 8.77 -30.03
CA ARG A 422 -26.01 9.92 -29.59
C ARG A 422 -26.04 10.01 -28.07
N LEU A 423 -25.02 9.46 -27.42
CA LEU A 423 -24.96 9.38 -25.96
C LEU A 423 -24.25 10.61 -25.36
N ARG A 424 -24.87 11.19 -24.32
CA ARG A 424 -24.24 12.18 -23.42
C ARG A 424 -24.09 11.58 -22.03
N PRO A 425 -22.86 11.28 -21.58
CA PRO A 425 -22.62 10.86 -20.20
C PRO A 425 -22.98 11.95 -19.20
N LEU A 426 -23.75 11.60 -18.17
CA LEU A 426 -24.10 12.46 -17.04
C LEU A 426 -23.28 12.16 -15.78
N ALA A 427 -22.66 10.97 -15.72
CA ALA A 427 -21.75 10.54 -14.67
C ALA A 427 -20.34 10.29 -15.21
N ALA A 428 -19.37 10.17 -14.29
CA ALA A 428 -18.02 9.76 -14.63
C ALA A 428 -18.01 8.30 -15.12
N GLY A 429 -17.29 8.07 -16.22
CA GLY A 429 -17.12 6.78 -16.86
C GLY A 429 -16.18 6.95 -18.05
N ARG A 430 -15.85 5.85 -18.74
CA ARG A 430 -14.82 5.83 -19.78
C ARG A 430 -15.43 5.53 -21.15
N PRO A 431 -15.28 6.43 -22.14
CA PRO A 431 -15.57 6.09 -23.51
C PRO A 431 -14.55 5.06 -24.02
N LEU A 432 -15.01 3.91 -24.49
CA LEU A 432 -14.15 2.85 -25.02
C LEU A 432 -13.97 2.95 -26.52
N VAL A 433 -15.01 3.38 -27.23
CA VAL A 433 -14.97 3.66 -28.67
C VAL A 433 -15.62 5.02 -28.88
N GLU A 434 -14.87 5.95 -29.45
CA GLU A 434 -15.31 7.34 -29.67
C GLU A 434 -15.62 7.59 -31.14
N ALA A 435 -16.67 8.37 -31.40
CA ALA A 435 -17.00 8.89 -32.72
C ALA A 435 -17.31 10.38 -32.66
N VAL A 436 -17.43 11.00 -33.83
CA VAL A 436 -17.89 12.38 -33.96
C VAL A 436 -19.35 12.45 -33.46
N GLY A 437 -19.57 13.12 -32.31
CA GLY A 437 -20.90 13.33 -31.73
C GLY A 437 -21.19 12.58 -30.42
N GLY A 438 -20.29 11.69 -29.97
CA GLY A 438 -20.39 11.00 -28.69
C GLY A 438 -19.71 9.62 -28.68
N PRO A 439 -19.66 8.94 -27.52
CA PRO A 439 -19.15 7.57 -27.44
C PRO A 439 -20.11 6.57 -28.09
N LEU A 440 -19.56 5.63 -28.86
CA LEU A 440 -20.28 4.49 -29.42
C LEU A 440 -20.30 3.30 -28.47
N ILE A 441 -19.21 3.11 -27.72
CA ILE A 441 -19.13 2.15 -26.63
C ILE A 441 -18.65 2.88 -25.39
N TYR A 442 -19.38 2.73 -24.29
CA TYR A 442 -19.12 3.46 -23.05
C TYR A 442 -19.08 2.50 -21.86
N ALA A 443 -18.04 2.59 -21.05
CA ALA A 443 -17.88 1.88 -19.80
C ALA A 443 -18.30 2.78 -18.63
N LEU A 444 -19.42 2.45 -18.00
CA LEU A 444 -19.92 3.13 -16.80
C LEU A 444 -19.41 2.42 -15.54
N GLU A 445 -18.93 3.19 -14.58
CA GLU A 445 -18.43 2.68 -13.29
C GLU A 445 -18.88 3.61 -12.14
N GLU A 446 -20.02 3.27 -11.55
CA GLU A 446 -20.56 3.87 -10.33
C GLU A 446 -20.29 2.94 -9.12
N PRO A 447 -20.33 3.44 -7.87
CA PRO A 447 -20.03 2.63 -6.69
C PRO A 447 -20.86 1.35 -6.54
N ASP A 448 -22.10 1.37 -7.02
CA ASP A 448 -23.08 0.28 -6.94
C ASP A 448 -23.49 -0.26 -8.32
N ARG A 449 -22.91 0.25 -9.41
CA ARG A 449 -23.29 -0.14 -10.77
C ARG A 449 -22.12 -0.10 -11.74
N LYS A 450 -21.97 -1.17 -12.53
CA LYS A 450 -20.98 -1.26 -13.59
C LYS A 450 -21.66 -1.67 -14.88
N ALA A 451 -21.46 -0.93 -15.97
CA ALA A 451 -22.12 -1.26 -17.23
C ALA A 451 -21.21 -1.06 -18.43
N LEU A 452 -21.31 -1.97 -19.40
CA LEU A 452 -20.76 -1.81 -20.74
C LEU A 452 -21.91 -1.47 -21.69
N VAL A 453 -21.93 -0.25 -22.22
CA VAL A 453 -22.98 0.24 -23.10
C VAL A 453 -22.48 0.24 -24.52
N VAL A 454 -23.16 -0.50 -25.39
CA VAL A 454 -22.97 -0.53 -26.84
C VAL A 454 -24.12 0.25 -27.47
N GLY A 455 -23.81 1.43 -28.00
CA GLY A 455 -24.79 2.43 -28.42
C GLY A 455 -25.45 2.17 -29.77
N PHE A 456 -25.12 1.08 -30.46
CA PHE A 456 -25.63 0.76 -31.80
C PHE A 456 -26.24 -0.65 -31.85
N ASP A 457 -27.10 -0.85 -32.83
CA ASP A 457 -27.76 -2.14 -33.08
C ASP A 457 -26.78 -3.10 -33.78
N LEU A 458 -26.64 -4.32 -33.24
CA LEU A 458 -25.77 -5.36 -33.80
C LEU A 458 -26.24 -5.86 -35.18
N PHE A 459 -27.49 -5.65 -35.56
CA PHE A 459 -28.00 -5.97 -36.90
C PHE A 459 -27.73 -4.86 -37.94
N ARG A 460 -27.33 -3.65 -37.50
CA ARG A 460 -27.01 -2.48 -38.34
C ARG A 460 -25.52 -2.17 -38.39
N THR A 461 -24.70 -3.20 -38.32
CA THR A 461 -23.24 -3.11 -38.34
C THR A 461 -22.63 -4.43 -38.80
N ASP A 462 -21.41 -4.39 -39.36
CA ASP A 462 -20.63 -5.59 -39.65
C ASP A 462 -19.91 -6.14 -38.40
N PHE A 463 -20.07 -5.51 -37.24
CA PHE A 463 -19.35 -5.83 -36.01
C PHE A 463 -19.44 -7.31 -35.59
N PRO A 464 -20.62 -7.97 -35.60
CA PRO A 464 -20.71 -9.40 -35.26
C PRO A 464 -19.92 -10.35 -36.17
N LEU A 465 -19.56 -9.90 -37.37
CA LEU A 465 -18.78 -10.67 -38.35
C LEU A 465 -17.27 -10.47 -38.19
N ARG A 466 -16.84 -9.62 -37.26
CA ARG A 466 -15.42 -9.33 -36.97
C ARG A 466 -14.95 -10.14 -35.76
N VAL A 467 -13.66 -10.48 -35.74
CA VAL A 467 -12.99 -11.12 -34.59
C VAL A 467 -13.10 -10.25 -33.31
N ALA A 468 -13.22 -8.93 -33.49
CA ALA A 468 -13.40 -7.96 -32.42
C ALA A 468 -14.66 -8.21 -31.56
N PHE A 469 -15.74 -8.74 -32.12
CA PHE A 469 -17.01 -8.95 -31.41
C PHE A 469 -16.96 -10.01 -30.30
N PRO A 470 -16.53 -11.26 -30.55
CA PRO A 470 -16.40 -12.24 -29.48
C PRO A 470 -15.36 -11.82 -28.43
N LEU A 471 -14.29 -11.12 -28.84
CA LEU A 471 -13.27 -10.62 -27.93
C LEU A 471 -13.79 -9.54 -26.99
N ILE A 472 -14.52 -8.53 -27.50
CA ILE A 472 -15.04 -7.45 -26.65
C ILE A 472 -16.06 -7.98 -25.64
N LEU A 473 -16.91 -8.93 -26.05
CA LEU A 473 -17.94 -9.47 -25.16
C LEU A 473 -17.28 -10.33 -24.07
N SER A 474 -16.33 -11.17 -24.43
CA SER A 474 -15.58 -12.01 -23.48
C SER A 474 -14.75 -11.15 -22.50
N ASN A 475 -14.04 -10.12 -22.99
CA ASN A 475 -13.32 -9.17 -22.13
C ASN A 475 -14.27 -8.32 -21.27
N GLY A 476 -15.41 -7.91 -21.84
CA GLY A 476 -16.48 -7.17 -21.17
C GLY A 476 -17.09 -7.93 -20.01
N LEU A 477 -17.44 -9.21 -20.20
CA LEU A 477 -17.93 -10.08 -19.14
C LEU A 477 -16.90 -10.24 -18.02
N ARG A 478 -15.61 -10.45 -18.33
CA ARG A 478 -14.55 -10.53 -17.32
C ARG A 478 -14.33 -9.21 -16.57
N TRP A 479 -14.53 -8.07 -17.24
CA TRP A 479 -14.44 -6.75 -16.62
C TRP A 479 -15.65 -6.41 -15.74
N LEU A 480 -16.85 -6.86 -16.14
CA LEU A 480 -18.10 -6.69 -15.39
C LEU A 480 -18.18 -7.64 -14.19
N HIS A 481 -17.76 -8.88 -14.37
CA HIS A 481 -17.74 -9.89 -13.32
C HIS A 481 -16.74 -9.49 -12.23
N PRO A 482 -17.14 -9.45 -10.95
CA PRO A 482 -16.24 -9.12 -9.85
C PRO A 482 -15.29 -10.27 -9.51
N ALA A 483 -15.51 -11.46 -10.09
CA ALA A 483 -14.85 -12.69 -9.76
C ALA A 483 -13.96 -13.18 -10.93
N GLY A 484 -13.00 -12.37 -11.33
CA GLY A 484 -11.69 -12.72 -10.81
C GLY A 484 -11.56 -11.95 -9.50
N LEU A 485 -11.70 -12.59 -8.34
CA LEU A 485 -10.58 -12.52 -7.42
C LEU A 485 -9.32 -12.63 -8.25
N ASP A 486 -8.79 -11.49 -8.72
CA ASP A 486 -7.51 -11.49 -9.39
C ASP A 486 -6.62 -12.30 -8.46
N GLN A 487 -5.87 -13.27 -8.99
CA GLN A 487 -4.97 -14.05 -8.16
C GLN A 487 -4.05 -13.13 -7.33
N SER A 488 -3.82 -11.89 -7.78
CA SER A 488 -3.20 -10.79 -7.01
C SER A 488 -3.99 -10.32 -5.77
N SER A 489 -5.32 -10.21 -5.82
CA SER A 489 -6.15 -9.86 -4.64
C SER A 489 -6.14 -10.94 -3.54
N LEU A 490 -5.80 -12.17 -3.92
CA LEU A 490 -5.63 -13.31 -2.99
C LEU A 490 -4.16 -13.61 -2.66
N GLN A 491 -3.22 -12.82 -3.20
CA GLN A 491 -1.78 -12.95 -2.99
C GLN A 491 -1.23 -11.57 -2.64
N LEU A 492 -1.17 -11.26 -1.34
CA LEU A 492 -0.74 -9.97 -0.84
C LEU A 492 0.68 -10.06 -0.28
N ALA A 493 1.38 -8.93 -0.28
CA ALA A 493 2.58 -8.79 0.53
C ALA A 493 2.19 -8.52 1.99
N THR A 494 2.99 -8.99 2.94
CA THR A 494 2.86 -8.65 4.36
C THR A 494 2.82 -7.13 4.57
N GLY A 495 1.91 -6.67 5.43
CA GLY A 495 1.65 -5.25 5.66
C GLY A 495 0.68 -4.58 4.68
N GLN A 496 0.28 -5.25 3.60
CA GLN A 496 -0.81 -4.77 2.74
C GLN A 496 -2.18 -5.14 3.32
N PRO A 497 -3.17 -4.23 3.34
CA PRO A 497 -4.49 -4.54 3.87
C PRO A 497 -5.26 -5.50 2.94
N ILE A 498 -6.01 -6.43 3.54
CA ILE A 498 -6.99 -7.24 2.83
C ILE A 498 -8.21 -6.37 2.57
N LEU A 499 -8.45 -6.07 1.29
CA LEU A 499 -9.58 -5.29 0.80
C LEU A 499 -10.38 -6.16 -0.16
N LEU A 500 -11.44 -6.80 0.33
CA LEU A 500 -12.22 -7.75 -0.48
C LEU A 500 -13.70 -7.36 -0.50
N PRO A 501 -14.35 -7.40 -1.68
CA PRO A 501 -15.79 -7.18 -1.76
C PRO A 501 -16.53 -8.33 -1.06
N VAL A 502 -17.58 -8.00 -0.33
CA VAL A 502 -18.45 -8.95 0.35
C VAL A 502 -19.89 -8.80 -0.16
N PRO A 503 -20.71 -9.87 -0.10
CA PRO A 503 -22.13 -9.79 -0.48
C PRO A 503 -22.87 -8.69 0.29
N HIS A 504 -23.91 -8.12 -0.35
CA HIS A 504 -24.76 -7.12 0.28
C HIS A 504 -25.42 -7.66 1.56
N GLY A 505 -25.47 -6.83 2.60
CA GLY A 505 -26.09 -7.17 3.89
C GLY A 505 -25.16 -7.78 4.95
N VAL A 506 -23.84 -7.87 4.69
CA VAL A 506 -22.84 -8.32 5.67
C VAL A 506 -22.16 -7.11 6.33
N ASP A 507 -22.32 -6.97 7.65
CA ASP A 507 -21.71 -5.86 8.41
C ASP A 507 -20.35 -6.21 9.04
N THR A 508 -20.12 -7.48 9.34
CA THR A 508 -18.86 -7.97 9.95
C THR A 508 -18.43 -9.31 9.35
N VAL A 509 -17.12 -9.51 9.25
CA VAL A 509 -16.50 -10.76 8.75
C VAL A 509 -15.52 -11.27 9.80
N LYS A 510 -15.54 -12.59 10.04
CA LYS A 510 -14.59 -13.24 10.95
C LYS A 510 -13.30 -13.55 10.19
N VAL A 511 -12.19 -12.94 10.58
CA VAL A 511 -10.86 -13.20 10.01
C VAL A 511 -10.05 -14.04 10.97
N THR A 512 -9.48 -15.15 10.49
CA THR A 512 -8.57 -16.00 11.25
C THR A 512 -7.16 -15.80 10.69
N THR A 513 -6.22 -15.36 11.53
CA THR A 513 -4.81 -15.17 11.15
C THR A 513 -4.08 -16.52 11.03
N PRO A 514 -2.91 -16.56 10.36
CA PRO A 514 -2.07 -17.77 10.30
C PRO A 514 -1.73 -18.34 11.68
N GLY A 515 -1.49 -17.48 12.68
CA GLY A 515 -1.28 -17.86 14.07
C GLY A 515 -2.51 -18.35 14.84
N GLY A 516 -3.68 -18.48 14.19
CA GLY A 516 -4.92 -18.98 14.79
C GLY A 516 -5.72 -17.93 15.58
N ARG A 517 -5.30 -16.67 15.56
CA ARG A 517 -6.03 -15.57 16.22
C ARG A 517 -7.26 -15.22 15.40
N VAL A 518 -8.40 -15.07 16.05
CA VAL A 518 -9.66 -14.69 15.41
C VAL A 518 -9.98 -13.23 15.71
N VAL A 519 -10.14 -12.43 14.65
CA VAL A 519 -10.46 -11.00 14.71
C VAL A 519 -11.71 -10.71 13.89
N ARG A 520 -12.56 -9.77 14.35
CA ARG A 520 -13.72 -9.32 13.59
C ARG A 520 -13.34 -8.11 12.75
N ALA A 521 -13.39 -8.25 11.43
CA ALA A 521 -13.21 -7.15 10.49
C ALA A 521 -14.55 -6.48 10.18
N HIS A 522 -14.55 -5.16 10.07
CA HIS A 522 -15.74 -4.39 9.73
C HIS A 522 -15.88 -4.29 8.22
N VAL A 523 -17.12 -4.34 7.74
CA VAL A 523 -17.45 -4.09 6.34
C VAL A 523 -17.87 -2.63 6.20
N THR A 524 -17.30 -1.93 5.23
CA THR A 524 -17.69 -0.56 4.91
C THR A 524 -18.02 -0.49 3.42
N ARG A 525 -19.24 -0.09 3.06
CA ARG A 525 -19.72 -0.02 1.66
C ARG A 525 -19.52 -1.32 0.88
N GLY A 526 -19.81 -2.46 1.50
CA GLY A 526 -19.69 -3.78 0.85
C GLY A 526 -18.26 -4.27 0.66
N VAL A 527 -17.26 -3.67 1.30
CA VAL A 527 -15.86 -4.12 1.27
C VAL A 527 -15.40 -4.44 2.70
N VAL A 528 -14.91 -5.65 2.93
CA VAL A 528 -14.21 -6.00 4.17
C VAL A 528 -12.81 -5.40 4.14
N SER A 529 -12.43 -4.73 5.24
CA SER A 529 -11.10 -4.16 5.41
C SER A 529 -10.42 -4.75 6.63
N PHE A 530 -9.26 -5.35 6.43
CA PHE A 530 -8.45 -5.93 7.49
C PHE A 530 -6.97 -5.58 7.30
N THR A 531 -6.36 -4.94 8.30
CA THR A 531 -5.02 -4.34 8.21
C THR A 531 -3.93 -5.11 8.98
N GLU A 532 -4.30 -6.09 9.82
CA GLU A 532 -3.35 -6.87 10.63
C GLU A 532 -2.76 -8.05 9.83
N THR A 533 -2.07 -7.73 8.73
CA THR A 533 -1.41 -8.68 7.82
C THR A 533 0.09 -8.79 8.12
N ASP A 534 0.41 -8.95 9.40
CA ASP A 534 1.76 -8.93 9.97
C ASP A 534 2.41 -10.32 10.15
N GLU A 535 1.76 -11.37 9.66
CA GLU A 535 2.22 -12.77 9.71
C GLU A 535 2.23 -13.35 8.29
N VAL A 536 3.29 -14.08 7.92
CA VAL A 536 3.30 -14.85 6.65
C VAL A 536 2.40 -16.08 6.79
N GLY A 537 1.50 -16.28 5.84
CA GLY A 537 0.61 -17.44 5.82
C GLY A 537 -0.73 -17.21 5.13
N ILE A 538 -1.68 -18.08 5.46
CA ILE A 538 -3.04 -18.02 4.94
C ILE A 538 -3.97 -17.37 5.97
N TYR A 539 -4.60 -16.27 5.57
CA TYR A 539 -5.69 -15.64 6.30
C TYR A 539 -7.01 -16.21 5.80
N THR A 540 -7.87 -16.63 6.73
CA THR A 540 -9.18 -17.23 6.41
C THR A 540 -10.32 -16.31 6.84
N LEU A 541 -11.13 -15.87 5.88
CA LEU A 541 -12.29 -15.03 6.08
C LEU A 541 -13.56 -15.89 6.04
N GLY A 542 -14.24 -16.01 7.18
CA GLY A 542 -15.52 -16.71 7.29
C GLY A 542 -16.68 -15.83 6.80
N MET A 543 -17.35 -16.24 5.73
CA MET A 543 -18.51 -15.58 5.13
C MET A 543 -19.76 -16.48 5.24
N ALA A 544 -20.95 -15.90 5.03
CA ALA A 544 -22.23 -16.64 5.17
C ALA A 544 -22.36 -17.85 4.23
N HIS A 545 -21.69 -17.84 3.07
CA HIS A 545 -21.77 -18.88 2.03
C HIS A 545 -20.41 -19.58 1.77
N GLY A 546 -19.50 -19.58 2.76
CA GLY A 546 -18.24 -20.29 2.67
C GLY A 546 -17.06 -19.54 3.31
N GLU A 547 -15.87 -20.10 3.18
CA GLU A 547 -14.62 -19.49 3.64
C GLU A 547 -13.81 -19.00 2.45
N LEU A 548 -13.27 -17.80 2.56
CA LEU A 548 -12.35 -17.23 1.58
C LEU A 548 -10.95 -17.20 2.16
N LYS A 549 -9.97 -17.73 1.42
CA LYS A 549 -8.57 -17.78 1.84
C LYS A 549 -7.76 -16.73 1.07
N VAL A 550 -6.87 -16.04 1.77
CA VAL A 550 -5.93 -15.05 1.21
C VAL A 550 -4.52 -15.45 1.63
N ALA A 551 -3.62 -15.57 0.67
CA ALA A 551 -2.20 -15.77 0.93
C ALA A 551 -1.50 -14.43 1.15
N VAL A 552 -0.71 -14.35 2.22
CA VAL A 552 0.11 -13.19 2.55
C VAL A 552 1.55 -13.67 2.71
N ASN A 553 2.47 -13.10 1.93
CA ASN A 553 3.89 -13.50 1.91
C ASN A 553 4.80 -12.28 2.11
N LEU A 554 6.03 -12.50 2.57
CA LEU A 554 7.00 -11.41 2.76
C LEU A 554 7.35 -10.75 1.42
N THR A 555 7.75 -11.56 0.42
CA THR A 555 8.08 -11.11 -0.96
C THR A 555 9.04 -9.91 -1.04
N ASP A 556 9.94 -9.77 -0.07
CA ASP A 556 10.89 -8.66 0.00
C ASP A 556 12.33 -9.19 -0.05
N ALA A 557 13.04 -8.79 -1.12
CA ALA A 557 14.41 -9.24 -1.37
C ALA A 557 15.46 -8.53 -0.50
N ASP A 558 15.15 -7.35 0.04
CA ASP A 558 16.03 -6.64 0.97
C ASP A 558 15.97 -7.27 2.36
N GLU A 559 14.77 -7.60 2.84
CA GLU A 559 14.58 -8.34 4.10
C GLU A 559 15.21 -9.73 4.09
N SER A 560 15.12 -10.42 2.95
CA SER A 560 15.74 -11.74 2.77
C SER A 560 17.29 -11.66 2.74
N ASN A 561 17.86 -10.46 2.55
CA ASN A 561 19.31 -10.27 2.53
C ASN A 561 19.83 -9.89 3.92
N LEU A 562 20.24 -10.89 4.69
CA LEU A 562 20.70 -10.73 6.07
C LEU A 562 22.14 -10.20 6.21
N ALA A 563 22.80 -9.82 5.11
CA ALA A 563 24.16 -9.30 5.12
C ALA A 563 24.25 -8.03 5.97
N PRO A 564 25.11 -8.02 7.02
CA PRO A 564 25.33 -6.82 7.81
C PRO A 564 25.81 -5.68 6.91
N ARG A 565 24.98 -4.65 6.75
CA ARG A 565 25.33 -3.47 5.95
C ARG A 565 26.06 -2.46 6.85
N PRO A 566 27.05 -1.71 6.33
CA PRO A 566 27.70 -0.66 7.11
C PRO A 566 26.67 0.40 7.48
N LEU A 567 26.39 0.54 8.78
CA LEU A 567 25.50 1.58 9.28
C LEU A 567 26.19 2.94 9.13
N PRO A 568 25.41 4.03 8.90
CA PRO A 568 25.99 5.37 8.78
C PRO A 568 26.90 5.65 9.97
N ALA A 569 28.13 6.08 9.68
CA ALA A 569 29.06 6.46 10.73
C ALA A 569 28.36 7.48 11.63
N ALA A 570 28.29 7.18 12.93
CA ALA A 570 27.75 8.12 13.90
C ALA A 570 28.55 9.41 13.72
N ALA A 571 27.91 10.48 13.27
CA ALA A 571 28.58 11.76 13.12
C ALA A 571 29.27 12.04 14.46
N GLY A 572 30.57 12.31 14.40
CA GLY A 572 31.41 12.59 15.55
C GLY A 572 31.05 13.91 16.22
N ALA A 573 29.78 14.15 16.52
CA ALA A 573 29.40 15.04 17.59
C ALA A 573 29.79 14.31 18.88
N GLY A 574 30.94 14.70 19.45
CA GLY A 574 31.24 14.37 20.84
C GLY A 574 29.97 14.66 21.65
N ALA A 575 29.54 13.70 22.47
CA ALA A 575 28.38 13.86 23.33
C ALA A 575 28.46 15.25 23.94
N ALA A 576 27.55 16.16 23.52
CA ALA A 576 27.58 17.52 24.01
C ALA A 576 27.57 17.39 25.52
N ALA A 577 28.65 17.83 26.17
CA ALA A 577 28.85 17.60 27.59
C ALA A 577 27.56 18.04 28.27
N ALA A 578 26.88 17.09 28.90
CA ALA A 578 25.58 17.32 29.50
C ALA A 578 25.75 18.52 30.44
N VAL A 579 25.13 19.64 30.08
CA VAL A 579 25.28 20.87 30.85
C VAL A 579 24.71 20.56 32.24
N PRO A 580 25.53 20.62 33.31
CA PRO A 580 25.07 20.24 34.63
C PRO A 580 23.89 21.13 35.03
N MET A 581 22.71 20.53 35.13
CA MET A 581 21.50 21.25 35.51
C MET A 581 21.27 21.15 37.01
N ALA A 582 20.80 22.26 37.57
CA ALA A 582 20.29 22.36 38.92
C ALA A 582 19.02 21.52 39.06
N ILE A 583 19.15 20.26 39.47
CA ILE A 583 18.00 19.40 39.80
C ILE A 583 17.60 19.66 41.24
N GLN A 584 16.32 19.95 41.42
CA GLN A 584 15.70 20.16 42.71
C GLN A 584 15.34 18.80 43.34
N ARG A 585 16.15 18.33 44.29
CA ARG A 585 15.87 17.11 45.05
C ARG A 585 15.14 17.46 46.35
N GLU A 586 13.93 16.95 46.48
CA GLU A 586 13.13 17.15 47.67
C GLU A 586 13.63 16.27 48.83
N LEU A 587 13.91 16.89 49.98
CA LEU A 587 14.44 16.21 51.16
C LEU A 587 13.32 15.76 52.13
N TRP A 588 12.06 16.04 51.82
CA TRP A 588 10.93 15.67 52.67
C TRP A 588 10.84 14.16 52.98
N PRO A 589 11.20 13.21 52.09
CA PRO A 589 11.11 11.78 52.43
C PRO A 589 12.06 11.40 53.58
N LEU A 590 13.26 12.00 53.62
CA LEU A 590 14.22 11.79 54.71
C LEU A 590 13.68 12.36 56.03
N LEU A 591 12.98 13.49 55.97
CA LEU A 591 12.37 14.14 57.14
C LEU A 591 11.14 13.38 57.65
N VAL A 592 10.33 12.79 56.76
CA VAL A 592 9.24 11.87 57.14
C VAL A 592 9.80 10.59 57.76
N ALA A 593 10.86 10.02 57.18
CA ALA A 593 11.52 8.85 57.75
C ALA A 593 12.11 9.16 59.14
N LEU A 594 12.73 10.34 59.32
CA LEU A 594 13.21 10.82 60.61
C LEU A 594 12.06 11.00 61.61
N ALA A 595 10.94 11.59 61.20
CA ALA A 595 9.76 11.73 62.05
C ALA A 595 9.18 10.37 62.46
N ALA A 596 9.10 9.41 61.52
CA ALA A 596 8.66 8.05 61.80
C ALA A 596 9.60 7.36 62.80
N LEU A 597 10.92 7.47 62.62
CA LEU A 597 11.92 6.93 63.55
C LEU A 597 11.78 7.55 64.96
N LEU A 598 11.63 8.87 65.06
CA LEU A 598 11.44 9.57 66.34
C LEU A 598 10.16 9.11 67.05
N LEU A 599 9.06 8.90 66.31
CA LEU A 599 7.80 8.38 66.85
C LEU A 599 7.89 6.91 67.26
N VAL A 600 8.66 6.09 66.55
CA VAL A 600 8.95 4.70 66.95
C VAL A 600 9.75 4.68 68.25
N VAL A 601 10.80 5.49 68.37
CA VAL A 601 11.61 5.61 69.59
C VAL A 601 10.76 6.14 70.75
N GLU A 602 9.92 7.15 70.53
CA GLU A 602 8.98 7.68 71.51
C GLU A 602 8.00 6.60 71.98
N GLY A 603 7.40 5.85 71.04
CA GLY A 603 6.47 4.75 71.33
C GLY A 603 7.13 3.62 72.12
N LEU A 604 8.38 3.27 71.80
CA LEU A 604 9.16 2.28 72.54
C LEU A 604 9.50 2.74 73.96
N LEU A 605 9.88 4.01 74.14
CA LEU A 605 10.14 4.59 75.46
C LEU A 605 8.85 4.68 76.29
N TYR A 606 7.72 5.02 75.66
CA TYR A 606 6.40 5.01 76.28
C TYR A 606 6.04 3.61 76.77
N TRP A 607 6.19 2.62 75.89
CA TRP A 607 5.92 1.21 76.19
C TRP A 607 6.80 0.71 77.33
N ARG A 608 8.10 1.03 77.33
CA ARG A 608 9.03 0.70 78.43
C ARG A 608 8.67 1.36 79.76
N ARG A 609 8.27 2.65 79.74
CA ARG A 609 7.88 3.41 80.95
C ARG A 609 6.61 2.88 81.60
N GLN A 610 5.70 2.35 80.79
CA GLN A 610 4.40 1.79 81.19
C GLN A 610 4.50 0.39 81.81
N THR A 611 5.48 -0.39 81.36
CA THR A 611 5.56 -1.84 81.63
C THR A 611 6.72 -2.21 82.55
N ALA A 612 7.34 -1.21 83.18
CA ALA A 612 8.49 -1.35 84.07
C ALA A 612 9.57 -2.25 83.46
N SER A 613 9.91 -2.01 82.19
CA SER A 613 10.91 -2.76 81.40
C SER A 613 10.62 -4.24 81.14
N ARG A 614 9.43 -4.76 81.47
CA ARG A 614 8.98 -6.10 81.06
C ARG A 614 8.11 -5.92 79.80
N LEU A 615 8.50 -6.47 78.65
CA LEU A 615 7.78 -6.34 77.36
C LEU A 615 6.36 -6.97 77.34
N ARG A 616 5.45 -6.50 78.21
CA ARG A 616 4.05 -6.93 78.31
C ARG A 616 3.13 -5.84 77.77
N LEU A 617 1.88 -6.17 77.47
CA LEU A 617 0.89 -5.15 77.11
C LEU A 617 0.59 -4.25 78.32
N PRO A 618 0.40 -2.93 78.12
CA PRO A 618 0.01 -2.02 79.19
C PRO A 618 -1.27 -2.51 79.91
N PRO A 619 -1.35 -2.40 81.24
CA PRO A 619 -2.48 -2.91 82.02
C PRO A 619 -3.75 -2.07 81.87
N SER A 620 -3.64 -0.78 81.55
CA SER A 620 -4.80 0.10 81.37
C SER A 620 -5.30 0.09 79.92
N LEU A 621 -6.63 0.12 79.74
CA LEU A 621 -7.26 0.26 78.41
C LEU A 621 -6.83 1.55 77.71
N GLY A 622 -6.70 2.66 78.43
CA GLY A 622 -6.26 3.94 77.87
C GLY A 622 -4.84 3.91 77.31
N ASP A 623 -3.94 3.17 77.95
CA ASP A 623 -2.55 3.07 77.50
C ASP A 623 -2.38 2.16 76.28
N ARG A 624 -3.25 1.15 76.13
CA ARG A 624 -3.33 0.33 74.92
C ARG A 624 -3.80 1.14 73.72
N TRP A 625 -4.84 1.95 73.88
CA TRP A 625 -5.31 2.87 72.84
C TRP A 625 -4.25 3.90 72.45
N ALA A 626 -3.52 4.44 73.42
CA ALA A 626 -2.44 5.38 73.16
C ALA A 626 -1.26 4.76 72.40
N LEU A 627 -0.97 3.47 72.59
CA LEU A 627 0.04 2.74 71.81
C LEU A 627 -0.47 2.41 70.40
N ALA A 628 -1.74 2.01 70.27
CA ALA A 628 -2.37 1.70 68.99
C ALA A 628 -2.44 2.93 68.06
N LEU A 629 -2.82 4.11 68.60
CA LEU A 629 -2.85 5.37 67.84
C LEU A 629 -1.46 5.78 67.34
N ARG A 630 -0.41 5.57 68.14
CA ARG A 630 0.98 5.80 67.70
C ARG A 630 1.41 4.83 66.61
N GLY A 631 1.05 3.56 66.75
CA GLY A 631 1.28 2.55 65.71
C GLY A 631 0.57 2.90 64.40
N ALA A 632 -0.68 3.35 64.47
CA ALA A 632 -1.44 3.82 63.30
C ALA A 632 -0.80 5.06 62.66
N LEU A 633 -0.30 6.02 63.46
CA LEU A 633 0.40 7.20 62.96
C LEU A 633 1.68 6.81 62.19
N VAL A 634 2.49 5.92 62.76
CA VAL A 634 3.70 5.41 62.08
C VAL A 634 3.33 4.67 60.79
N LEU A 635 2.27 3.86 60.79
CA LEU A 635 1.79 3.17 59.60
C LEU A 635 1.39 4.15 58.48
N VAL A 636 0.69 5.23 58.82
CA VAL A 636 0.33 6.29 57.86
C VAL A 636 1.58 6.98 57.29
N LEU A 637 2.58 7.26 58.12
CA LEU A 637 3.86 7.84 57.66
C LEU A 637 4.67 6.86 56.78
N CYS A 638 4.57 5.55 57.01
CA CYS A 638 5.15 4.56 56.12
C CYS A 638 4.40 4.50 54.78
N LEU A 639 3.06 4.58 54.80
CA LEU A 639 2.23 4.62 53.59
C LEU A 639 2.52 5.87 52.73
N THR A 640 2.80 7.03 53.33
CA THR A 640 3.17 8.22 52.56
C THR A 640 4.52 8.08 51.86
N LEU A 641 5.46 7.31 52.40
CA LEU A 641 6.74 7.00 51.74
C LEU A 641 6.55 6.10 50.50
N VAL A 642 5.49 5.31 50.44
CA VAL A 642 5.14 4.44 49.30
C VAL A 642 4.52 5.22 48.13
N ARG A 643 4.17 6.50 48.33
CA ARG A 643 3.60 7.39 47.29
C ARG A 643 2.40 6.79 46.53
N PRO A 644 1.30 6.43 47.22
CA PRO A 644 0.11 5.94 46.55
C PRO A 644 -0.40 6.99 45.54
N ALA A 645 -0.56 6.58 44.28
CA ALA A 645 -1.03 7.43 43.20
C ALA A 645 -2.48 7.08 42.84
N VAL A 646 -3.32 8.10 42.66
CA VAL A 646 -4.71 7.93 42.19
C VAL A 646 -4.81 8.53 40.78
N PRO A 647 -5.20 7.75 39.76
CA PRO A 647 -5.37 8.27 38.40
C PRO A 647 -6.51 9.29 38.37
N ARG A 648 -6.23 10.47 37.80
CA ARG A 648 -7.22 11.55 37.65
C ARG A 648 -7.70 11.56 36.20
N TRP A 649 -9.00 11.46 35.98
CA TRP A 649 -9.61 11.57 34.65
C TRP A 649 -9.52 13.03 34.19
N VAL A 650 -8.92 13.27 33.03
CA VAL A 650 -8.79 14.60 32.44
C VAL A 650 -9.37 14.55 31.04
N ASP A 651 -10.35 15.42 30.77
CA ASP A 651 -10.96 15.63 29.46
C ASP A 651 -10.08 16.60 28.65
N ARG A 652 -9.20 16.06 27.79
CA ARG A 652 -8.28 16.83 26.91
C ARG A 652 -8.35 16.29 25.49
N MET A 653 -8.38 17.18 24.50
CA MET A 653 -8.42 16.84 23.08
C MET A 653 -7.14 17.25 22.35
N ASN A 654 -6.64 16.37 21.48
CA ASN A 654 -5.50 16.61 20.59
C ASN A 654 -6.01 16.71 19.14
N VAL A 655 -5.76 17.82 18.45
CA VAL A 655 -6.20 18.04 17.07
C VAL A 655 -5.02 18.26 16.14
N THR A 656 -4.88 17.44 15.11
CA THR A 656 -3.84 17.56 14.08
C THR A 656 -4.44 18.03 12.76
N PHE A 657 -3.97 19.16 12.24
CA PHE A 657 -4.40 19.72 10.96
C PHE A 657 -3.45 19.28 9.84
N LEU A 658 -4.00 18.72 8.76
CA LEU A 658 -3.27 18.33 7.56
C LEU A 658 -3.57 19.34 6.44
N LEU A 659 -2.58 20.11 6.00
CA LEU A 659 -2.73 21.13 4.95
C LEU A 659 -2.10 20.66 3.66
N ASP A 660 -2.91 20.60 2.61
CA ASP A 660 -2.44 20.30 1.26
C ASP A 660 -1.79 21.53 0.62
N VAL A 661 -0.52 21.37 0.23
CA VAL A 661 0.27 22.40 -0.46
C VAL A 661 0.58 22.01 -1.91
N SER A 662 -0.10 21.00 -2.47
CA SER A 662 0.06 20.56 -3.85
C SER A 662 -0.31 21.63 -4.88
N ASP A 663 0.28 21.53 -6.08
CA ASP A 663 0.04 22.46 -7.20
C ASP A 663 -1.42 22.47 -7.68
N SER A 664 -2.20 21.43 -7.39
CA SER A 664 -3.63 21.40 -7.68
C SER A 664 -4.47 22.32 -6.77
N VAL A 665 -3.94 22.70 -5.60
CA VAL A 665 -4.60 23.61 -4.66
C VAL A 665 -4.13 25.04 -4.90
N SER A 666 -5.04 25.90 -5.37
CA SER A 666 -4.75 27.31 -5.66
C SER A 666 -4.24 28.08 -4.44
N PHE A 667 -3.43 29.11 -4.66
CA PHE A 667 -2.90 29.95 -3.58
C PHE A 667 -4.02 30.52 -2.67
N ALA A 668 -5.15 30.94 -3.26
CA ALA A 668 -6.30 31.43 -2.51
C ALA A 668 -7.01 30.34 -1.68
N ALA A 669 -6.99 29.09 -2.14
CA ALA A 669 -7.48 27.95 -1.36
C ALA A 669 -6.53 27.61 -0.20
N ARG A 670 -5.22 27.64 -0.42
CA ARG A 670 -4.20 27.44 0.64
C ARG A 670 -4.32 28.51 1.74
N GLU A 671 -4.50 29.77 1.37
CA GLU A 671 -4.68 30.86 2.35
C GLU A 671 -5.98 30.71 3.17
N ARG A 672 -7.07 30.22 2.55
CA ARG A 672 -8.30 29.91 3.28
C ARG A 672 -8.14 28.72 4.22
N ALA A 673 -7.45 27.67 3.80
CA ALA A 673 -7.13 26.53 4.65
C ALA A 673 -6.32 26.96 5.88
N TYR A 674 -5.32 27.82 5.68
CA TYR A 674 -4.55 28.40 6.78
C TYR A 674 -5.42 29.22 7.75
N ARG A 675 -6.29 30.10 7.25
CA ARG A 675 -7.21 30.88 8.11
C ARG A 675 -8.14 29.99 8.92
N PHE A 676 -8.66 28.93 8.32
CA PHE A 676 -9.48 27.94 9.03
C PHE A 676 -8.72 27.33 10.21
N VAL A 677 -7.46 26.94 10.02
CA VAL A 677 -6.61 26.38 11.09
C VAL A 677 -6.41 27.42 12.20
N ALA A 678 -6.09 28.66 11.85
CA ALA A 678 -5.90 29.74 12.84
C ALA A 678 -7.17 30.01 13.66
N ASP A 679 -8.35 30.03 13.03
CA ASP A 679 -9.62 30.25 13.71
C ASP A 679 -10.00 29.04 14.58
N ALA A 680 -9.76 27.81 14.10
CA ALA A 680 -9.99 26.58 14.87
C ALA A 680 -9.14 26.55 16.14
N VAL A 681 -7.84 26.86 16.04
CA VAL A 681 -6.91 26.89 17.19
C VAL A 681 -7.34 27.93 18.23
N ARG A 682 -7.85 29.10 17.81
CA ARG A 682 -8.36 30.14 18.74
C ARG A 682 -9.58 29.68 19.54
N SER A 683 -10.40 28.79 18.97
CA SER A 683 -11.63 28.29 19.60
C SER A 683 -11.40 27.15 20.62
N MET A 684 -10.19 26.62 20.73
CA MET A 684 -9.87 25.45 21.57
C MET A 684 -9.89 25.78 23.08
N LYS A 685 -10.31 24.80 23.89
CA LYS A 685 -10.40 24.94 25.35
C LYS A 685 -9.01 25.06 25.98
N PRO A 686 -8.88 25.70 27.16
CA PRO A 686 -7.62 25.71 27.90
C PRO A 686 -7.19 24.27 28.27
N GLY A 687 -6.09 23.80 27.68
CA GLY A 687 -5.55 22.45 27.92
C GLY A 687 -5.64 21.49 26.72
N ASP A 688 -6.32 21.88 25.64
CA ASP A 688 -6.28 21.17 24.36
C ASP A 688 -4.95 21.40 23.64
N HIS A 689 -4.55 20.43 22.82
CA HIS A 689 -3.35 20.52 21.99
C HIS A 689 -3.68 20.59 20.51
N SER A 690 -2.86 21.33 19.76
CA SER A 690 -2.92 21.35 18.30
C SER A 690 -1.55 21.14 17.67
N GLY A 691 -1.55 20.61 16.44
CA GLY A 691 -0.37 20.46 15.59
C GLY A 691 -0.73 20.61 14.12
N VAL A 692 0.26 20.94 13.29
CA VAL A 692 0.08 21.22 11.86
C VAL A 692 1.06 20.38 11.05
N ILE A 693 0.56 19.71 10.02
CA ILE A 693 1.32 18.93 9.05
C ILE A 693 1.03 19.51 7.67
N ALA A 694 2.06 19.85 6.91
CA ALA A 694 1.96 20.23 5.51
C ALA A 694 2.27 19.01 4.63
N PHE A 695 1.54 18.82 3.53
CA PHE A 695 1.77 17.69 2.63
C PHE A 695 1.55 18.02 1.15
N GLY A 696 2.26 17.29 0.30
CA GLY A 696 2.24 17.31 -1.16
C GLY A 696 2.63 15.90 -1.63
N ALA A 697 3.70 15.76 -2.42
CA ALA A 697 4.24 14.45 -2.79
C ALA A 697 4.74 13.66 -1.56
N HIS A 698 5.19 14.39 -0.52
CA HIS A 698 5.51 13.86 0.80
C HIS A 698 4.83 14.68 1.92
N ALA A 699 4.86 14.21 3.16
CA ALA A 699 4.30 14.90 4.33
C ALA A 699 5.38 15.28 5.36
N ALA A 700 5.26 16.47 5.96
CA ALA A 700 6.20 16.98 6.95
C ALA A 700 5.46 17.66 8.12
N VAL A 701 5.98 17.47 9.34
CA VAL A 701 5.46 18.17 10.53
C VAL A 701 5.93 19.61 10.48
N ASP A 702 4.99 20.54 10.38
CA ASP A 702 5.27 21.97 10.43
C ASP A 702 5.28 22.47 11.89
N GLN A 703 4.25 22.09 12.65
CA GLN A 703 4.12 22.44 14.07
C GLN A 703 3.82 21.17 14.88
N PRO A 704 4.68 20.78 15.84
CA PRO A 704 4.45 19.61 16.66
C PRO A 704 3.23 19.79 17.57
N LEU A 705 2.65 18.68 18.02
CA LEU A 705 1.48 18.70 18.90
C LEU A 705 1.84 19.35 20.25
N GLY A 706 1.22 20.49 20.56
CA GLY A 706 1.53 21.25 21.78
C GLY A 706 0.38 22.11 22.30
N LEU A 707 0.59 22.72 23.48
CA LEU A 707 -0.34 23.67 24.10
C LEU A 707 -0.41 24.96 23.28
N ARG A 708 -1.52 25.15 22.55
CA ARG A 708 -1.82 26.36 21.77
C ARG A 708 -0.59 26.94 21.02
N PRO A 709 0.05 26.21 20.09
CA PRO A 709 0.97 26.85 19.16
C PRO A 709 0.22 27.99 18.47
N ALA A 710 0.80 29.18 18.43
CA ALA A 710 0.27 30.23 17.57
C ALA A 710 0.26 29.66 16.15
N ALA A 711 -0.91 29.61 15.50
CA ALA A 711 -1.00 29.13 14.14
C ALA A 711 -0.21 30.09 13.24
N GLU A 712 1.03 29.74 12.93
CA GLU A 712 1.89 30.43 11.97
C GLU A 712 1.72 29.81 10.58
N ARG A 713 2.03 30.58 9.54
CA ARG A 713 2.02 30.06 8.17
C ARG A 713 2.98 28.88 8.06
N PRO A 714 2.60 27.81 7.32
CA PRO A 714 3.48 26.67 7.12
C PRO A 714 4.84 27.11 6.55
N LYS A 715 5.91 26.71 7.24
CA LYS A 715 7.31 26.92 6.86
C LYS A 715 7.94 25.67 6.27
N ALA A 716 7.36 24.49 6.52
CA ALA A 716 7.82 23.23 5.98
C ALA A 716 7.84 23.26 4.44
N GLN A 717 9.02 23.02 3.85
CA GLN A 717 9.16 22.85 2.40
C GLN A 717 8.76 21.43 2.03
N VAL A 718 7.76 21.32 1.15
CA VAL A 718 7.23 20.04 0.67
C VAL A 718 7.13 20.13 -0.85
N ASP A 719 7.47 19.05 -1.54
CA ASP A 719 7.32 18.96 -3.00
C ASP A 719 5.84 19.00 -3.38
N ALA A 720 5.44 20.03 -4.15
CA ALA A 720 4.06 20.33 -4.50
C ALA A 720 3.55 19.58 -5.74
N ARG A 721 4.41 18.87 -6.48
CA ARG A 721 4.02 18.19 -7.74
C ARG A 721 3.11 16.97 -7.54
N GLY A 722 2.99 16.48 -6.31
CA GLY A 722 2.17 15.33 -5.94
C GLY A 722 1.24 15.62 -4.77
N THR A 723 0.33 14.67 -4.51
CA THR A 723 -0.61 14.71 -3.39
C THR A 723 -0.69 13.31 -2.77
N ASN A 724 -0.07 13.14 -1.60
CA ASN A 724 0.03 11.90 -0.84
C ASN A 724 -0.67 12.03 0.52
N ILE A 725 -2.00 11.94 0.49
CA ILE A 725 -2.86 12.04 1.68
C ILE A 725 -2.57 10.90 2.66
N PHE A 726 -2.25 9.70 2.16
CA PHE A 726 -1.93 8.54 2.98
C PHE A 726 -0.79 8.82 3.96
N GLN A 727 0.33 9.34 3.46
CA GLN A 727 1.49 9.64 4.31
C GLN A 727 1.19 10.73 5.35
N ALA A 728 0.38 11.74 4.99
CA ALA A 728 -0.02 12.79 5.91
C ALA A 728 -0.85 12.25 7.08
N ILE A 729 -1.80 11.35 6.81
CA ILE A 729 -2.59 10.67 7.86
C ILE A 729 -1.68 9.80 8.73
N GLN A 730 -0.74 9.05 8.15
CA GLN A 730 0.20 8.23 8.91
C GLN A 730 1.04 9.07 9.89
N LEU A 731 1.57 10.20 9.42
CA LEU A 731 2.37 11.09 10.25
C LEU A 731 1.55 11.69 11.40
N ALA A 732 0.29 12.03 11.16
CA ALA A 732 -0.62 12.49 12.21
C ALA A 732 -0.88 11.41 13.27
N LEU A 733 -1.11 10.15 12.85
CA LEU A 733 -1.32 9.03 13.78
C LEU A 733 -0.07 8.74 14.60
N ALA A 734 1.13 8.86 14.02
CA ALA A 734 2.39 8.66 14.71
C ALA A 734 2.65 9.73 15.79
N MET A 735 2.14 10.95 15.60
CA MET A 735 2.21 12.03 16.59
C MET A 735 1.14 11.95 17.69
N ALA A 736 0.09 11.16 17.48
CA ALA A 736 -1.07 11.11 18.36
C ALA A 736 -0.77 10.33 19.65
N PRO A 737 -0.91 10.93 20.85
CA PRO A 737 -0.68 10.22 22.10
C PRO A 737 -1.66 9.05 22.28
N PRO A 738 -1.19 7.83 22.61
CA PRO A 738 -2.06 6.68 22.77
C PRO A 738 -2.97 6.85 24.00
N GLY A 739 -4.24 6.48 23.85
CA GLY A 739 -5.24 6.52 24.94
C GLY A 739 -5.78 7.92 25.27
N GLN A 740 -5.54 8.92 24.42
CA GLN A 740 -6.15 10.26 24.52
C GLN A 740 -7.17 10.48 23.39
N ALA A 741 -8.03 11.48 23.54
CA ALA A 741 -8.96 11.87 22.48
C ALA A 741 -8.21 12.60 21.36
N ASN A 742 -8.01 11.92 20.23
CA ASN A 742 -7.25 12.42 19.08
C ASN A 742 -8.17 12.64 17.89
N ARG A 743 -7.94 13.73 17.14
CA ARG A 743 -8.72 14.10 15.96
C ARG A 743 -7.82 14.64 14.86
N ILE A 744 -8.10 14.27 13.62
CA ILE A 744 -7.42 14.74 12.42
C ILE A 744 -8.38 15.61 11.62
N VAL A 745 -7.89 16.74 11.10
CA VAL A 745 -8.64 17.62 10.19
C VAL A 745 -7.86 17.78 8.89
N LEU A 746 -8.42 17.30 7.79
CA LEU A 746 -7.79 17.26 6.47
C LEU A 746 -8.30 18.42 5.58
N LEU A 747 -7.39 19.25 5.08
CA LEU A 747 -7.69 20.39 4.20
C LEU A 747 -7.06 20.16 2.82
N THR A 748 -7.86 19.74 1.84
CA THR A 748 -7.40 19.29 0.52
C THR A 748 -8.50 19.43 -0.54
N ASP A 749 -8.14 19.36 -1.82
CA ASP A 749 -9.07 19.18 -2.95
C ASP A 749 -9.51 17.70 -3.14
N GLY A 750 -8.88 16.77 -2.41
CA GLY A 750 -9.21 15.35 -2.38
C GLY A 750 -8.62 14.52 -3.53
N ARG A 751 -7.79 15.11 -4.40
CA ARG A 751 -7.27 14.43 -5.59
C ARG A 751 -5.91 13.79 -5.34
N GLN A 752 -5.91 12.70 -4.56
CA GLN A 752 -4.69 11.93 -4.32
C GLN A 752 -4.14 11.31 -5.63
N ASN A 753 -2.84 11.44 -5.88
CA ASN A 753 -2.15 10.82 -7.01
C ASN A 753 -0.99 9.88 -6.60
N ALA A 754 -0.68 9.79 -5.30
CA ALA A 754 0.28 8.84 -4.73
C ALA A 754 -0.23 8.28 -3.37
N GLY A 755 0.04 7.01 -3.09
CA GLY A 755 -0.37 6.33 -1.85
C GLY A 755 -1.82 5.80 -1.86
N ASN A 756 -2.37 5.46 -0.69
CA ASN A 756 -3.75 4.97 -0.55
C ASN A 756 -4.47 5.64 0.64
N ALA A 757 -5.11 6.79 0.39
CA ALA A 757 -5.80 7.57 1.42
C ALA A 757 -6.81 6.74 2.23
N LEU A 758 -7.50 5.79 1.57
CA LEU A 758 -8.51 4.96 2.21
C LEU A 758 -7.88 4.01 3.24
N ALA A 759 -6.71 3.43 2.93
CA ALA A 759 -5.95 2.64 3.89
C ALA A 759 -5.51 3.48 5.11
N GLY A 760 -5.11 4.74 4.88
CA GLY A 760 -4.74 5.68 5.95
C GLY A 760 -5.92 6.04 6.84
N ALA A 761 -7.08 6.34 6.23
CA ALA A 761 -8.31 6.63 6.95
C ALA A 761 -8.79 5.43 7.78
N GLN A 762 -8.62 4.22 7.26
CA GLN A 762 -8.92 3.00 8.00
C GLN A 762 -7.99 2.81 9.19
N ALA A 763 -6.67 3.05 9.01
CA ALA A 763 -5.71 2.99 10.11
C ALA A 763 -6.11 3.96 11.25
N ALA A 764 -6.55 5.18 10.90
CA ALA A 764 -7.03 6.14 11.89
C ALA A 764 -8.27 5.62 12.65
N LYS A 765 -9.25 5.05 11.93
CA LYS A 765 -10.45 4.47 12.52
C LYS A 765 -10.13 3.30 13.47
N ASN A 766 -9.17 2.44 13.12
CA ASN A 766 -8.77 1.30 13.95
C ASN A 766 -8.16 1.73 15.30
N VAL A 767 -7.52 2.89 15.35
CA VAL A 767 -6.93 3.47 16.57
C VAL A 767 -7.92 4.41 17.29
N GLY A 768 -9.15 4.57 16.77
CA GLY A 768 -10.19 5.41 17.35
C GLY A 768 -9.97 6.91 17.14
N VAL A 769 -9.30 7.30 16.04
CA VAL A 769 -9.04 8.68 15.66
C VAL A 769 -10.03 9.13 14.58
N ASP A 770 -10.82 10.15 14.88
CA ASP A 770 -11.75 10.74 13.91
C ASP A 770 -11.00 11.55 12.85
N ILE A 771 -11.38 11.39 11.57
CA ILE A 771 -10.92 12.26 10.48
C ILE A 771 -12.09 13.14 10.03
N HIS A 772 -11.91 14.45 10.12
CA HIS A 772 -12.77 15.44 9.48
C HIS A 772 -12.07 16.03 8.26
N TYR A 773 -12.83 16.59 7.32
CA TYR A 773 -12.25 17.25 6.17
C TYR A 773 -12.89 18.61 5.89
N VAL A 774 -12.12 19.50 5.28
CA VAL A 774 -12.54 20.81 4.77
C VAL A 774 -12.14 20.85 3.30
N ALA A 775 -13.13 20.81 2.40
CA ALA A 775 -12.87 20.75 0.96
C ALA A 775 -12.37 22.11 0.43
N ALA A 776 -11.26 22.09 -0.30
CA ALA A 776 -10.82 23.23 -1.11
C ALA A 776 -11.60 23.24 -2.45
N PRO A 777 -12.25 24.35 -2.85
CA PRO A 777 -12.96 24.40 -4.12
C PRO A 777 -11.98 24.50 -5.30
N LEU A 778 -12.28 23.74 -6.34
CA LEU A 778 -11.57 23.78 -7.62
C LEU A 778 -11.76 25.17 -8.24
N THR A 779 -10.66 25.83 -8.61
CA THR A 779 -10.67 27.23 -9.10
C THR A 779 -10.44 27.35 -10.61
N PHE A 780 -10.66 26.27 -11.37
CA PHE A 780 -10.49 26.25 -12.82
C PHE A 780 -11.67 26.93 -13.51
N THR A 781 -11.43 27.94 -14.34
CA THR A 781 -12.50 28.69 -15.02
C THR A 781 -12.56 28.38 -16.51
N GLN A 782 -11.43 28.32 -17.23
CA GLN A 782 -11.32 27.91 -18.64
C GLN A 782 -10.11 27.02 -18.77
N GLU A 783 -10.31 25.75 -19.10
CA GLU A 783 -9.22 24.82 -19.32
C GLU A 783 -9.36 24.20 -20.70
N VAL A 784 -8.24 24.13 -21.41
CA VAL A 784 -8.08 23.40 -22.66
C VAL A 784 -6.99 22.37 -22.44
N VAL A 785 -7.13 21.21 -23.06
CA VAL A 785 -6.15 20.14 -22.96
C VAL A 785 -5.94 19.55 -24.34
N ALA A 786 -4.69 19.45 -24.77
CA ALA A 786 -4.35 18.62 -25.92
C ALA A 786 -4.26 17.16 -25.47
N GLU A 787 -5.39 16.45 -25.48
CA GLU A 787 -5.47 15.06 -24.99
C GLU A 787 -4.51 14.12 -25.72
N GLY A 788 -4.31 14.32 -27.02
CA GLY A 788 -3.44 13.46 -27.80
C GLY A 788 -3.41 13.77 -29.29
N MET A 789 -2.53 13.05 -29.97
CA MET A 789 -2.44 13.05 -31.42
C MET A 789 -2.54 11.61 -31.92
N VAL A 790 -3.58 11.32 -32.69
CA VAL A 790 -3.81 10.00 -33.30
C VAL A 790 -3.10 9.98 -34.64
N LEU A 791 -2.12 9.08 -34.74
CA LEU A 791 -1.33 8.78 -35.93
C LEU A 791 -1.33 7.27 -36.17
N PRO A 792 -1.24 6.82 -37.43
CA PRO A 792 -0.89 5.42 -37.71
C PRO A 792 0.50 5.10 -37.12
N GLN A 793 0.67 3.89 -36.58
CA GLN A 793 1.96 3.45 -36.04
C GLN A 793 3.02 3.28 -37.13
N GLU A 794 2.58 2.80 -38.30
CA GLU A 794 3.43 2.57 -39.47
C GLU A 794 2.70 3.05 -40.73
N VAL A 795 3.42 3.72 -41.63
CA VAL A 795 2.94 4.09 -42.97
C VAL A 795 3.97 3.71 -44.03
N LYS A 796 3.52 3.39 -45.23
CA LYS A 796 4.44 3.15 -46.34
C LYS A 796 5.01 4.47 -46.85
N TYR A 797 6.18 4.38 -47.46
CA TYR A 797 6.78 5.49 -48.20
C TYR A 797 5.77 6.11 -49.18
N GLY A 798 5.51 7.41 -49.05
CA GLY A 798 4.61 8.18 -49.90
C GLY A 798 3.11 7.97 -49.66
N GLU A 799 2.73 7.11 -48.71
CA GLU A 799 1.33 6.85 -48.39
C GLU A 799 0.70 8.05 -47.65
N PRO A 800 -0.42 8.60 -48.15
CA PRO A 800 -1.10 9.68 -47.45
C PRO A 800 -1.84 9.14 -46.23
N PHE A 801 -1.72 9.82 -45.09
CA PHE A 801 -2.45 9.52 -43.87
C PHE A 801 -3.03 10.78 -43.23
N GLN A 802 -3.91 10.62 -42.23
CA GLN A 802 -4.48 11.73 -41.48
C GLN A 802 -3.89 11.76 -40.08
N ALA A 803 -3.25 12.87 -39.71
CA ALA A 803 -2.85 13.19 -38.35
C ALA A 803 -4.04 13.88 -37.65
N LYS A 804 -4.62 13.24 -36.64
CA LYS A 804 -5.78 13.79 -35.92
C LYS A 804 -5.33 14.33 -34.57
N VAL A 805 -5.56 15.62 -34.32
CA VAL A 805 -5.28 16.27 -33.03
C VAL A 805 -6.58 16.29 -32.22
N VAL A 806 -6.54 15.71 -31.01
CA VAL A 806 -7.67 15.66 -30.09
C VAL A 806 -7.47 16.73 -29.02
N VAL A 807 -8.43 17.65 -28.94
CA VAL A 807 -8.41 18.76 -27.98
C VAL A 807 -9.70 18.72 -27.17
N TRP A 808 -9.58 18.65 -25.86
CA TRP A 808 -10.71 18.84 -24.96
C TRP A 808 -10.78 20.30 -24.53
N SER A 809 -11.99 20.86 -24.48
CA SER A 809 -12.21 22.21 -23.98
C SER A 809 -13.34 22.21 -22.97
N HIS A 810 -13.15 22.90 -21.84
CA HIS A 810 -14.18 23.04 -20.81
C HIS A 810 -15.42 23.78 -21.32
N ARG A 811 -15.25 24.75 -22.23
CA ARG A 811 -16.31 25.60 -22.79
C ARG A 811 -16.01 26.03 -24.21
N ASP A 812 -17.03 26.51 -24.92
CA ASP A 812 -16.86 27.05 -26.26
C ASP A 812 -15.87 28.23 -26.26
N THR A 813 -14.77 28.12 -26.98
CA THR A 813 -13.70 29.14 -27.02
C THR A 813 -12.91 29.10 -28.32
N PRO A 814 -12.47 30.24 -28.88
CA PRO A 814 -11.53 30.24 -30.00
C PRO A 814 -10.12 29.85 -29.54
N GLY A 815 -9.40 29.12 -30.38
CA GLY A 815 -8.01 28.73 -30.13
C GLY A 815 -7.20 28.62 -31.41
N ARG A 816 -5.88 28.54 -31.29
CA ARG A 816 -4.96 28.29 -32.41
C ARG A 816 -4.28 26.94 -32.22
N VAL A 817 -4.49 26.02 -33.17
CA VAL A 817 -3.77 24.74 -33.22
C VAL A 817 -2.57 24.88 -34.15
N SER A 818 -1.38 24.56 -33.65
CA SER A 818 -0.11 24.55 -34.39
C SER A 818 0.45 23.14 -34.47
N LEU A 819 0.88 22.72 -35.66
CA LEU A 819 1.45 21.39 -35.91
C LEU A 819 2.94 21.49 -36.25
N PHE A 820 3.73 20.59 -35.66
CA PHE A 820 5.17 20.49 -35.85
C PHE A 820 5.55 19.05 -36.21
N ARG A 821 6.62 18.87 -36.99
CA ARG A 821 7.23 17.57 -37.31
C ARG A 821 8.74 17.65 -37.14
N ASN A 822 9.30 16.76 -36.32
CA ASN A 822 10.72 16.75 -35.93
C ASN A 822 11.22 18.14 -35.48
N GLY A 823 10.37 18.87 -34.74
CA GLY A 823 10.64 20.24 -34.30
C GLY A 823 10.45 21.33 -35.36
N THR A 824 10.16 20.97 -36.62
CA THR A 824 9.89 21.93 -37.71
C THR A 824 8.40 22.27 -37.76
N PHE A 825 8.06 23.56 -37.81
CA PHE A 825 6.69 24.02 -37.92
C PHE A 825 6.08 23.66 -39.29
N LEU A 826 4.92 23.00 -39.29
CA LEU A 826 4.19 22.60 -40.51
C LEU A 826 3.06 23.58 -40.86
N GLY A 827 2.46 24.23 -39.86
CA GLY A 827 1.37 25.17 -40.05
C GLY A 827 0.53 25.38 -38.79
N SER A 828 -0.29 26.42 -38.79
CA SER A 828 -1.24 26.71 -37.72
C SER A 828 -2.60 27.08 -38.28
N GLN A 829 -3.65 26.81 -37.51
CA GLN A 829 -5.04 27.06 -37.88
C GLN A 829 -5.80 27.64 -36.69
N MET A 830 -6.55 28.72 -36.93
CA MET A 830 -7.55 29.20 -35.96
C MET A 830 -8.75 28.25 -35.99
N VAL A 831 -9.11 27.74 -34.82
CA VAL A 831 -10.20 26.79 -34.64
C VAL A 831 -11.16 27.32 -33.60
N ARG A 832 -12.44 26.99 -33.75
CA ARG A 832 -13.44 27.20 -32.71
C ARG A 832 -13.60 25.88 -31.95
N LEU A 833 -13.18 25.87 -30.69
CA LEU A 833 -13.39 24.74 -29.80
C LEU A 833 -14.83 24.80 -29.28
N THR A 834 -15.53 23.70 -29.35
CA THR A 834 -16.81 23.47 -28.66
C THR A 834 -16.54 22.80 -27.31
N ALA A 835 -17.42 23.01 -26.33
CA ALA A 835 -17.33 22.35 -25.04
C ALA A 835 -17.31 20.82 -25.21
N GLY A 836 -16.31 20.16 -24.62
CA GLY A 836 -16.02 18.75 -24.81
C GLY A 836 -14.87 18.50 -25.79
N LYS A 837 -14.88 17.33 -26.44
CA LYS A 837 -13.81 16.91 -27.35
C LYS A 837 -14.00 17.48 -28.75
N ASN A 838 -12.90 17.96 -29.32
CA ASN A 838 -12.80 18.50 -30.66
C ASN A 838 -11.68 17.76 -31.39
N VAL A 839 -11.90 17.41 -32.66
CA VAL A 839 -10.88 16.71 -33.46
C VAL A 839 -10.57 17.45 -34.75
N PHE A 840 -9.29 17.73 -34.95
CA PHE A 840 -8.77 18.39 -36.13
C PHE A 840 -7.92 17.43 -36.94
N SER A 841 -8.28 17.19 -38.21
CA SER A 841 -7.60 16.22 -39.06
C SER A 841 -6.72 16.93 -40.10
N TYR A 842 -5.43 16.60 -40.12
CA TYR A 842 -4.44 17.13 -41.04
C TYR A 842 -3.94 16.03 -41.97
N ARG A 843 -4.11 16.19 -43.28
CA ARG A 843 -3.57 15.23 -44.26
C ARG A 843 -2.05 15.38 -44.35
N GLN A 844 -1.32 14.28 -44.30
CA GLN A 844 0.13 14.21 -44.34
C GLN A 844 0.58 13.10 -45.30
N ALA A 845 1.79 13.23 -45.85
CA ALA A 845 2.48 12.18 -46.58
C ALA A 845 3.98 12.29 -46.23
N LEU A 846 4.65 11.15 -46.10
CA LEU A 846 6.06 11.07 -45.73
C LEU A 846 6.86 10.38 -46.82
N ASP A 847 7.90 11.05 -47.29
CA ASP A 847 8.81 10.67 -48.38
C ASP A 847 10.22 10.35 -47.86
N THR A 848 10.36 10.21 -46.54
CA THR A 848 11.61 9.87 -45.88
C THR A 848 11.34 8.70 -44.95
N SER A 849 12.23 7.70 -44.97
CA SER A 849 12.13 6.52 -44.11
C SER A 849 12.66 6.82 -42.71
N GLY A 850 12.08 6.19 -41.69
CA GLY A 850 12.51 6.34 -40.30
C GLY A 850 11.38 6.82 -39.38
N ILE A 851 11.77 7.25 -38.18
CA ILE A 851 10.82 7.71 -37.15
C ILE A 851 10.59 9.20 -37.32
N HIS A 852 9.32 9.61 -37.44
CA HIS A 852 8.91 11.00 -37.48
C HIS A 852 8.07 11.32 -36.24
N VAL A 853 8.51 12.33 -35.48
CA VAL A 853 7.84 12.85 -34.29
C VAL A 853 6.96 14.02 -34.71
N TYR A 854 5.66 13.91 -34.49
CA TYR A 854 4.72 15.02 -34.65
C TYR A 854 4.36 15.60 -33.29
N GLN A 855 4.19 16.91 -33.24
CA GLN A 855 3.73 17.63 -32.04
C GLN A 855 2.63 18.61 -32.43
N ALA A 856 1.53 18.61 -31.67
CA ALA A 856 0.50 19.63 -31.74
C ALA A 856 0.59 20.51 -30.49
N ALA A 857 0.40 21.81 -30.68
CA ALA A 857 0.26 22.78 -29.60
C ALA A 857 -1.05 23.55 -29.78
N ILE A 858 -1.78 23.80 -28.70
CA ILE A 858 -2.99 24.61 -28.69
C ILE A 858 -2.76 25.87 -27.86
N GLU A 859 -3.08 27.03 -28.43
CA GLU A 859 -3.01 28.32 -27.74
C GLU A 859 -4.43 28.86 -27.57
N VAL A 860 -4.86 29.06 -26.32
CA VAL A 860 -6.18 29.61 -25.98
C VAL A 860 -6.01 30.71 -24.94
N GLU A 861 -6.67 31.85 -25.17
CA GLU A 861 -6.64 32.97 -24.24
C GLU A 861 -7.47 32.65 -22.99
N GLY A 862 -6.88 32.83 -21.80
CA GLY A 862 -7.53 32.59 -20.51
C GLY A 862 -7.42 31.16 -19.98
N ASP A 863 -6.69 30.27 -20.67
CA ASP A 863 -6.30 28.96 -20.15
C ASP A 863 -5.23 29.09 -19.04
N THR A 864 -5.34 28.31 -17.96
CA THR A 864 -4.46 28.49 -16.78
C THR A 864 -3.30 27.51 -16.69
N ILE A 865 -3.31 26.42 -17.47
CA ILE A 865 -2.31 25.35 -17.43
C ILE A 865 -1.71 25.15 -18.83
N GLU A 866 -0.67 25.90 -19.17
CA GLU A 866 -0.06 25.81 -20.51
C GLU A 866 0.62 24.47 -20.79
N GLU A 867 1.06 23.75 -19.75
CA GLU A 867 1.80 22.50 -19.88
C GLU A 867 0.96 21.37 -20.50
N ASN A 868 -0.36 21.41 -20.34
CA ASN A 868 -1.27 20.37 -20.84
C ASN A 868 -1.74 20.62 -22.30
N ASN A 869 -1.30 21.72 -22.90
CA ASN A 869 -1.69 22.16 -24.24
C ASN A 869 -0.82 21.59 -25.36
N ARG A 870 -0.08 20.52 -25.10
CA ARG A 870 0.80 19.88 -26.08
C ARG A 870 0.54 18.38 -26.18
N ALA A 871 0.39 17.90 -27.40
CA ALA A 871 0.28 16.48 -27.70
C ALA A 871 1.40 16.04 -28.63
N ILE A 872 2.00 14.88 -28.38
CA ILE A 872 3.08 14.30 -29.18
C ILE A 872 2.63 12.95 -29.72
N GLY A 873 2.93 12.70 -30.99
CA GLY A 873 2.72 11.40 -31.63
C GLY A 873 3.93 11.02 -32.47
N THR A 874 4.10 9.72 -32.73
CA THR A 874 5.17 9.23 -33.60
C THR A 874 4.58 8.35 -34.69
N VAL A 875 5.19 8.40 -35.87
CA VAL A 875 4.88 7.52 -37.00
C VAL A 875 6.18 6.97 -37.56
N VAL A 876 6.21 5.68 -37.84
CA VAL A 876 7.33 5.01 -38.48
C VAL A 876 7.04 4.88 -39.97
N VAL A 877 7.96 5.33 -40.81
CA VAL A 877 7.85 5.16 -42.26
C VAL A 877 8.73 4.00 -42.67
N ARG A 878 8.10 2.94 -43.19
CA ARG A 878 8.83 1.79 -43.73
C ARG A 878 9.60 2.22 -44.98
N GLY A 879 10.87 1.82 -45.07
CA GLY A 879 11.69 2.01 -46.26
C GLY A 879 11.07 1.35 -47.51
N ARG A 880 11.64 1.63 -48.68
CA ARG A 880 11.22 0.96 -49.92
C ARG A 880 11.44 -0.55 -49.77
N PRO A 881 10.48 -1.42 -50.13
CA PRO A 881 10.67 -2.86 -50.05
C PRO A 881 11.86 -3.30 -50.89
N GLN A 882 12.75 -4.10 -50.33
CA GLN A 882 13.92 -4.64 -51.04
C GLN A 882 13.66 -6.09 -51.45
N VAL A 883 13.73 -6.39 -52.74
CA VAL A 883 13.47 -7.73 -53.29
C VAL A 883 14.71 -8.25 -54.00
N LEU A 884 15.09 -9.48 -53.66
CA LEU A 884 16.09 -10.25 -54.41
C LEU A 884 15.39 -11.02 -55.53
N LEU A 885 15.74 -10.76 -56.79
CA LEU A 885 15.23 -11.48 -57.96
C LEU A 885 16.33 -12.35 -58.54
N ALA A 886 16.16 -13.67 -58.46
CA ALA A 886 17.02 -14.65 -59.08
C ALA A 886 16.35 -15.24 -60.33
N ASP A 887 17.02 -15.13 -61.48
CA ASP A 887 16.56 -15.70 -62.75
C ASP A 887 17.77 -16.21 -63.55
N LYS A 888 17.56 -17.24 -64.38
CA LYS A 888 18.57 -17.72 -65.33
C LYS A 888 18.72 -16.79 -66.53
N ASP A 889 17.65 -16.09 -66.92
CA ASP A 889 17.60 -15.20 -68.08
C ASP A 889 17.62 -13.74 -67.64
N ARG A 890 18.71 -13.04 -67.94
CA ARG A 890 18.90 -11.64 -67.56
C ARG A 890 17.92 -10.69 -68.26
N GLY A 891 17.43 -11.03 -69.46
CA GLY A 891 16.42 -10.24 -70.18
C GLY A 891 15.07 -10.31 -69.48
N HIS A 892 14.61 -11.51 -69.13
CA HIS A 892 13.37 -11.71 -68.37
C HIS A 892 13.44 -11.07 -66.98
N ALA A 893 14.57 -11.23 -66.31
CA ALA A 893 14.81 -10.62 -65.01
C ALA A 893 14.70 -9.09 -65.04
N GLN A 894 15.20 -8.45 -66.11
CA GLN A 894 15.13 -6.99 -66.27
C GLN A 894 13.70 -6.50 -66.51
N SER A 895 12.89 -7.22 -67.30
CA SER A 895 11.48 -6.89 -67.50
C SER A 895 10.68 -6.95 -66.19
N LEU A 896 10.86 -8.02 -65.41
CA LEU A 896 10.20 -8.16 -64.11
C LEU A 896 10.72 -7.13 -63.09
N ALA A 897 12.03 -6.87 -63.07
CA ALA A 897 12.62 -5.85 -62.21
C ALA A 897 12.12 -4.44 -62.56
N ALA A 898 11.94 -4.11 -63.85
CA ALA A 898 11.39 -2.82 -64.27
C ALA A 898 9.93 -2.63 -63.81
N ALA A 899 9.11 -3.68 -63.93
CA ALA A 899 7.72 -3.68 -63.44
C ALA A 899 7.67 -3.46 -61.92
N LEU A 900 8.50 -4.18 -61.15
CA LEU A 900 8.58 -4.01 -59.70
C LEU A 900 9.09 -2.62 -59.29
N ARG A 901 10.11 -2.08 -59.98
CA ARG A 901 10.63 -0.73 -59.71
C ARG A 901 9.61 0.37 -59.97
N SER A 902 8.70 0.18 -60.93
CA SER A 902 7.59 1.13 -61.19
C SER A 902 6.63 1.26 -60.00
N GLN A 903 6.62 0.28 -59.09
CA GLN A 903 5.81 0.25 -57.87
C GLN A 903 6.61 0.68 -56.62
N ASN A 904 7.74 1.38 -56.80
CA ASN A 904 8.65 1.81 -55.73
C ASN A 904 9.31 0.65 -54.94
N ILE A 905 9.46 -0.54 -55.56
CA ILE A 905 10.18 -1.67 -54.99
C ILE A 905 11.63 -1.64 -55.48
N GLU A 906 12.59 -1.72 -54.56
CA GLU A 906 14.00 -1.80 -54.90
C GLU A 906 14.37 -3.26 -55.22
N VAL A 907 14.81 -3.53 -56.45
CA VAL A 907 15.08 -4.89 -56.91
C VAL A 907 16.57 -5.10 -57.17
N THR A 908 17.15 -6.07 -56.47
CA THR A 908 18.49 -6.60 -56.75
C THR A 908 18.36 -7.84 -57.62
N VAL A 909 18.87 -7.77 -58.85
CA VAL A 909 18.83 -8.90 -59.80
C VAL A 909 20.12 -9.70 -59.69
N VAL A 910 19.99 -11.01 -59.49
CA VAL A 910 21.12 -11.95 -59.41
C VAL A 910 20.89 -13.14 -60.33
N GLU A 911 21.97 -13.79 -60.73
CA GLU A 911 21.91 -15.14 -61.30
C GLU A 911 21.74 -16.17 -60.16
N PRO A 912 21.34 -17.43 -60.43
CA PRO A 912 21.14 -18.44 -59.39
C PRO A 912 22.33 -18.64 -58.44
N ASN A 913 23.56 -18.52 -58.96
CA ASN A 913 24.78 -18.64 -58.16
C ASN A 913 25.03 -17.45 -57.22
N GLY A 914 24.36 -16.32 -57.47
CA GLY A 914 24.44 -15.09 -56.68
C GLY A 914 23.41 -15.00 -55.55
N ILE A 915 22.55 -16.01 -55.39
CA ILE A 915 21.67 -16.10 -54.22
C ILE A 915 22.56 -16.22 -52.97
N PRO A 916 22.32 -15.42 -51.90
CA PRO A 916 23.08 -15.53 -50.67
C PRO A 916 23.09 -16.96 -50.11
N LYS A 917 24.23 -17.38 -49.56
CA LYS A 917 24.42 -18.75 -49.03
C LYS A 917 24.05 -18.85 -47.56
N ASP A 918 23.99 -17.73 -46.86
CA ASP A 918 23.76 -17.57 -45.44
C ASP A 918 22.46 -16.79 -45.15
N LEU A 919 21.88 -17.01 -43.97
CA LEU A 919 20.62 -16.39 -43.57
C LEU A 919 20.76 -14.86 -43.43
N ALA A 920 21.90 -14.37 -42.94
CA ALA A 920 22.17 -12.94 -42.78
C ALA A 920 22.18 -12.19 -44.13
N GLY A 921 22.60 -12.85 -45.22
CA GLY A 921 22.53 -12.29 -46.56
C GLY A 921 21.09 -12.18 -47.09
N LEU A 922 20.22 -13.13 -46.74
CA LEU A 922 18.80 -13.12 -47.12
C LEU A 922 17.99 -12.10 -46.32
N GLN A 923 18.34 -11.87 -45.05
CA GLN A 923 17.70 -10.90 -44.15
C GLN A 923 17.79 -9.44 -44.64
N LYS A 924 18.64 -9.13 -45.61
CA LYS A 924 18.72 -7.80 -46.23
C LYS A 924 17.53 -7.48 -47.12
N TYR A 925 16.75 -8.50 -47.51
CA TYR A 925 15.63 -8.37 -48.42
C TYR A 925 14.31 -8.64 -47.69
N ASP A 926 13.25 -7.93 -48.06
CA ASP A 926 11.88 -8.20 -47.62
C ASP A 926 11.26 -9.40 -48.37
N GLY A 927 11.80 -9.75 -49.55
CA GLY A 927 11.40 -10.95 -50.26
C GLY A 927 12.41 -11.47 -51.29
N VAL A 928 12.28 -12.75 -51.60
CA VAL A 928 13.09 -13.48 -52.59
C VAL A 928 12.17 -14.00 -53.70
N VAL A 929 12.54 -13.72 -54.95
CA VAL A 929 11.85 -14.21 -56.14
C VAL A 929 12.76 -15.21 -56.86
N LEU A 930 12.29 -16.45 -56.99
CA LEU A 930 12.93 -17.49 -57.78
C LEU A 930 12.17 -17.63 -59.11
N ALA A 931 12.70 -17.06 -60.17
CA ALA A 931 12.12 -17.11 -61.50
C ALA A 931 12.87 -18.11 -62.39
N ASN A 932 12.23 -19.22 -62.72
CA ASN A 932 12.81 -20.25 -63.59
C ASN A 932 14.21 -20.75 -63.15
N VAL A 933 14.41 -20.91 -61.83
CA VAL A 933 15.67 -21.34 -61.23
C VAL A 933 15.59 -22.83 -60.90
N SER A 934 16.54 -23.63 -61.37
CA SER A 934 16.65 -25.05 -61.00
C SER A 934 17.19 -25.27 -59.59
N SER A 935 16.64 -26.24 -58.87
CA SER A 935 17.15 -26.69 -57.56
C SER A 935 18.62 -27.15 -57.61
N LEU A 936 19.10 -27.61 -58.77
CA LEU A 936 20.49 -28.06 -58.98
C LEU A 936 21.51 -26.92 -58.88
N LYS A 937 21.05 -25.66 -58.95
CA LYS A 937 21.90 -24.47 -58.80
C LYS A 937 22.02 -24.00 -57.34
N MET A 938 21.29 -24.62 -56.42
CA MET A 938 21.30 -24.29 -55.00
C MET A 938 21.75 -25.49 -54.17
N THR A 939 22.52 -25.23 -53.11
CA THR A 939 22.85 -26.30 -52.16
C THR A 939 21.67 -26.59 -51.23
N ARG A 940 21.61 -27.80 -50.65
CA ARG A 940 20.55 -28.15 -49.69
C ARG A 940 20.55 -27.25 -48.45
N ALA A 941 21.74 -26.85 -47.97
CA ALA A 941 21.88 -25.90 -46.87
C ALA A 941 21.33 -24.51 -47.23
N GLN A 942 21.61 -24.04 -48.44
CA GLN A 942 21.10 -22.75 -48.95
C GLN A 942 19.57 -22.78 -49.13
N MET A 943 19.02 -23.88 -49.62
CA MET A 943 17.56 -24.10 -49.66
C MET A 943 16.95 -24.11 -48.25
N GLY A 944 17.63 -24.72 -47.27
CA GLY A 944 17.25 -24.67 -45.85
C GLY A 944 17.22 -23.24 -45.31
N ASN A 945 18.22 -22.42 -45.63
CA ASN A 945 18.26 -21.02 -45.21
C ASN A 945 17.12 -20.19 -45.82
N VAL A 946 16.72 -20.45 -47.06
CA VAL A 946 15.55 -19.79 -47.67
C VAL A 946 14.26 -20.22 -46.98
N ARG A 947 14.10 -21.50 -46.63
CA ARG A 947 12.96 -21.98 -45.85
C ARG A 947 12.90 -21.31 -44.48
N ASP A 948 14.02 -21.27 -43.77
CA ASP A 948 14.09 -20.69 -42.42
C ASP A 948 13.88 -19.16 -42.46
N TYR A 949 14.34 -18.49 -43.53
CA TYR A 949 14.02 -17.08 -43.80
C TYR A 949 12.51 -16.84 -43.94
N VAL A 950 11.79 -17.70 -44.65
CA VAL A 950 10.32 -17.58 -44.80
C VAL A 950 9.60 -17.92 -43.49
N ARG A 951 9.96 -19.04 -42.86
CA ARG A 951 9.23 -19.61 -41.73
C ARG A 951 9.52 -18.92 -40.40
N GLU A 952 10.79 -18.66 -40.11
CA GLU A 952 11.25 -18.16 -38.81
C GLU A 952 11.47 -16.65 -38.80
N GLN A 953 11.78 -16.04 -39.96
CA GLN A 953 12.06 -14.60 -40.08
C GLN A 953 10.95 -13.80 -40.79
N GLY A 954 9.91 -14.48 -41.32
CA GLY A 954 8.76 -13.83 -41.96
C GLY A 954 9.05 -13.22 -43.33
N GLY A 955 10.13 -13.63 -43.99
CA GLY A 955 10.50 -13.17 -45.33
C GLY A 955 9.57 -13.68 -46.43
N GLY A 956 9.32 -12.86 -47.46
CA GLY A 956 8.48 -13.26 -48.59
C GLY A 956 9.22 -14.19 -49.56
N LEU A 957 8.55 -15.24 -50.04
CA LEU A 957 9.06 -16.09 -51.14
C LEU A 957 8.03 -16.14 -52.27
N LEU A 958 8.48 -15.78 -53.47
CA LEU A 958 7.72 -15.92 -54.72
C LEU A 958 8.48 -16.86 -55.65
N MET A 959 7.79 -17.86 -56.18
CA MET A 959 8.35 -18.71 -57.23
C MET A 959 7.56 -18.51 -58.52
N VAL A 960 8.26 -18.13 -59.59
CA VAL A 960 7.68 -17.99 -60.92
C VAL A 960 7.96 -19.26 -61.72
N GLY A 961 6.90 -19.84 -62.27
CA GLY A 961 6.95 -21.07 -63.06
C GLY A 961 7.72 -20.89 -64.37
N GLY A 962 8.41 -21.95 -64.75
CA GLY A 962 9.17 -22.07 -65.99
C GLY A 962 9.63 -23.52 -66.16
N GLU A 963 10.36 -23.80 -67.25
CA GLU A 963 10.85 -25.14 -67.58
C GLU A 963 11.76 -25.75 -66.50
N GLU A 964 12.41 -24.91 -65.68
CA GLU A 964 13.32 -25.31 -64.61
C GLU A 964 12.78 -25.02 -63.20
N SER A 965 11.49 -24.70 -63.04
CA SER A 965 10.86 -24.47 -61.73
C SER A 965 10.04 -25.67 -61.24
N PHE A 966 9.62 -25.65 -59.97
CA PHE A 966 8.68 -26.64 -59.39
C PHE A 966 9.17 -28.09 -59.54
N GLY A 967 8.25 -29.04 -59.83
CA GLY A 967 8.57 -30.46 -59.96
C GLY A 967 9.63 -30.77 -61.04
N LEU A 968 9.54 -30.12 -62.21
CA LEU A 968 10.54 -30.25 -63.29
C LEU A 968 11.89 -29.63 -62.91
N GLY A 969 11.86 -28.60 -62.07
CA GLY A 969 13.04 -27.96 -61.49
C GLY A 969 13.75 -28.77 -60.39
N GLY A 970 13.25 -29.95 -60.03
CA GLY A 970 13.84 -30.82 -59.01
C GLY A 970 13.52 -30.42 -57.57
N TYR A 971 12.49 -29.61 -57.33
CA TYR A 971 12.13 -29.16 -55.98
C TYR A 971 11.35 -30.18 -55.15
N TYR A 972 11.05 -31.37 -55.67
CA TYR A 972 10.38 -32.44 -54.93
C TYR A 972 11.22 -32.90 -53.72
N ARG A 973 10.61 -32.91 -52.53
CA ARG A 973 11.20 -33.21 -51.22
C ARG A 973 12.40 -32.33 -50.89
N THR A 974 12.38 -31.07 -51.32
CA THR A 974 13.40 -30.08 -50.97
C THR A 974 12.89 -29.11 -49.89
N PRO A 975 13.78 -28.46 -49.12
CA PRO A 975 13.36 -27.44 -48.15
C PRO A 975 12.56 -26.27 -48.76
N ILE A 976 12.72 -25.99 -50.06
CA ILE A 976 11.94 -24.96 -50.76
C ILE A 976 10.49 -25.39 -50.96
N GLU A 977 10.22 -26.69 -51.22
CA GLU A 977 8.84 -27.19 -51.28
C GLU A 977 8.13 -27.02 -49.93
N GLU A 978 8.82 -27.24 -48.81
CA GLU A 978 8.29 -26.99 -47.46
C GLU A 978 7.92 -25.51 -47.23
N ALA A 979 8.55 -24.58 -47.95
CA ALA A 979 8.32 -23.14 -47.85
C ALA A 979 7.24 -22.63 -48.81
N LEU A 980 6.83 -23.41 -49.81
CA LEU A 980 5.84 -23.02 -50.82
C LEU A 980 4.44 -23.52 -50.46
N PRO A 981 3.37 -22.80 -50.86
CA PRO A 981 1.99 -23.22 -50.61
C PRO A 981 1.51 -24.35 -51.53
N VAL A 982 2.40 -24.97 -52.32
CA VAL A 982 2.09 -26.01 -53.32
C VAL A 982 3.02 -27.20 -53.14
N THR A 983 2.49 -28.40 -53.32
CA THR A 983 3.25 -29.66 -53.31
C THR A 983 3.65 -30.06 -54.74
N MET A 984 4.86 -30.57 -54.93
CA MET A 984 5.37 -31.05 -56.22
C MET A 984 4.98 -32.52 -56.49
N ASP A 985 4.13 -33.10 -55.64
CA ASP A 985 3.57 -34.45 -55.82
C ASP A 985 2.47 -34.44 -56.90
N VAL A 986 2.66 -35.24 -57.95
CA VAL A 986 1.68 -35.39 -59.03
C VAL A 986 0.56 -36.30 -58.53
N LYS A 987 -0.49 -35.71 -57.95
CA LYS A 987 -1.69 -36.46 -57.54
C LYS A 987 -2.43 -36.96 -58.78
N GLN A 988 -2.22 -38.23 -59.16
CA GLN A 988 -3.10 -38.90 -60.11
C GLN A 988 -4.50 -39.01 -59.48
N LYS A 989 -5.48 -38.30 -60.04
CA LYS A 989 -6.89 -38.49 -59.72
C LYS A 989 -7.29 -39.89 -60.16
N VAL A 990 -7.41 -40.83 -59.23
CA VAL A 990 -8.11 -42.09 -59.48
C VAL A 990 -9.61 -41.76 -59.46
N GLU A 991 -10.21 -41.56 -60.63
CA GLU A 991 -11.66 -41.57 -60.76
C GLU A 991 -12.13 -43.01 -60.58
N ILE A 992 -12.69 -43.32 -59.41
CA ILE A 992 -13.42 -44.56 -59.18
C ILE A 992 -14.84 -44.32 -59.71
N PRO A 993 -15.29 -45.01 -60.78
CA PRO A 993 -16.64 -44.86 -61.29
C PRO A 993 -17.67 -45.31 -60.23
N SER A 994 -18.82 -44.65 -60.20
CA SER A 994 -19.93 -44.95 -59.30
C SER A 994 -20.46 -46.37 -59.55
N LEU A 995 -20.23 -47.27 -58.59
CA LEU A 995 -20.78 -48.63 -58.58
C LEU A 995 -22.20 -48.58 -57.98
N ALA A 996 -23.22 -48.98 -58.76
CA ALA A 996 -24.57 -49.22 -58.23
C ALA A 996 -24.69 -50.70 -57.82
N VAL A 997 -24.83 -50.96 -56.52
CA VAL A 997 -25.06 -52.30 -55.98
C VAL A 997 -26.55 -52.47 -55.73
N VAL A 998 -27.18 -53.45 -56.41
CA VAL A 998 -28.55 -53.89 -56.13
C VAL A 998 -28.48 -55.11 -55.25
N LEU A 999 -28.85 -54.97 -53.97
CA LEU A 999 -29.06 -56.10 -53.07
C LEU A 999 -30.49 -56.62 -53.26
N SER A 1000 -30.63 -57.84 -53.76
CA SER A 1000 -31.89 -58.59 -53.72
C SER A 1000 -31.85 -59.51 -52.51
N ILE A 1001 -32.71 -59.26 -51.53
CA ILE A 1001 -32.84 -60.07 -50.33
C ILE A 1001 -34.08 -60.95 -50.51
N ASP A 1002 -33.86 -62.27 -50.51
CA ASP A 1002 -34.94 -63.25 -50.58
C ASP A 1002 -35.77 -63.20 -49.30
N ARG A 1003 -37.10 -63.08 -49.47
CA ARG A 1003 -38.09 -63.10 -48.39
C ARG A 1003 -39.05 -64.28 -48.57
N SER A 1004 -38.51 -65.42 -49.00
CA SER A 1004 -39.24 -66.69 -49.05
C SER A 1004 -39.44 -67.25 -47.65
N GLY A 1005 -40.57 -67.96 -47.45
CA GLY A 1005 -40.96 -68.52 -46.15
C GLY A 1005 -40.03 -69.60 -45.59
N SER A 1006 -38.98 -69.99 -46.32
CA SER A 1006 -37.89 -70.85 -45.82
C SER A 1006 -36.84 -70.11 -44.99
N MET A 1007 -36.93 -68.78 -44.89
CA MET A 1007 -36.05 -67.93 -44.07
C MET A 1007 -36.69 -67.50 -42.72
N ALA A 1008 -37.89 -68.02 -42.39
CA ALA A 1008 -38.59 -67.74 -41.13
C ALA A 1008 -38.24 -68.75 -40.03
#